data_AF-A0A7W1DTB2-F1
#
_entry.id   AF-A0A7W1DTB2-F1
#
_cell.length_a   1.000
_cell.length_b   1.000
_cell.length_c   1.000
_cell.angle_alpha   90.00
_cell.angle_beta   90.00
_cell.angle_gamma   90.00
#
_symmetry.space_group_name_H-M   'P 1'
#
loop_
_entity.id
_entity.type
_entity.pdbx_description
1 polymer ?
#
loop_
_entity_poly.entity_id
_entity_poly.type
_entity_poly.pdbx_seq_one_letter_code
_entity_poly.pdbx_strand_id
1 'polypeptide(L)'
;FTPVKGSLPRLRFGRSYWIRARAVDLAGNSLDPQVADFGGEDPFSNAQRYLRYEPLAAPIVALLSTAGTIEKPAEGESMSRVAIRSFNDTPPLNIVPTPQVAHRVAAPPQVSVRDAEQHGRLDSLGKVDGTLFSLLANQKDVDPRLPTAAIRDVTISTKGSLDDTPVPTTFATYEAGRALTYLPDPLAVAVSARVFDHPNIANTEIITIPLYPAGEWPEAQPFSIEVFDDPLAAPYFDESTRRLRVPLPKAARATIRLSMAMAPEALDTMGIFALLTDADKNAQRDRALAGQHWMLTPWTAIEVVHAVQRPLIAPECTALLVHDRDRGQTSARPLIFATCSIDSTDRMDLLAEWHEPLDEPTAADSAVGPVDRQRRDVAFQVKVTGPKQYADATKGAKGGGFPDHTISAPDVVGINVSGDTRLPVKAHEFHDTRYRRIEYWFDATSRFREFLPGELLTTLQGGERVPVETNIKVTGARKATWIPNASPPPAPKVLYVVPTFGWTREVDEHGTLSSWRRGGGLRVYLDRGWNASGYGEMLAVVLPPAAFAGDPDATPESAPYKKYVTQWGNDPIWDSGFVTGIAPAQADFPRVRTQADPTGAWLPPGAPDAEKDQRPGPFPVKGLYPPGLGRGTGPVDIAPHDVFYDPDRRLWYCDIEVKLDAAYFPFIRLALARYQPISSTNAHLSNVVVADIMALTADRWLNVTPAADSRKMRVAVFGVTYDESSAHREATKGLALSLVDRLTGQVEDLTPARVADRTIVEVWVERLDARWGEDFGWQRVSDVIITQRIPAPTGTTSHTRVGIESIFGRPLSVERVESTAPIQEHDAISLTPSHVIDFIHAWQTLWEGDVTLPDALLDGTRHRLVVAEYEEYLVDDTRPYDKTPTSAKRRLVFVEHIEVS
;
A
#
# COMPACT_ATOMS: atom_id res chain seq x y z
N PHE A 1 -67.92 28.84 46.88
CA PHE A 1 -67.73 30.26 46.49
C PHE A 1 -69.05 30.78 45.97
N THR A 2 -69.49 31.96 46.41
CA THR A 2 -70.68 32.64 45.88
C THR A 2 -70.20 33.83 45.04
N PRO A 3 -70.45 33.86 43.72
CA PRO A 3 -70.05 34.99 42.88
C PRO A 3 -70.76 36.27 43.30
N VAL A 4 -70.12 37.42 43.05
CA VAL A 4 -70.73 38.73 43.29
C VAL A 4 -71.93 38.87 42.35
N LYS A 5 -73.06 39.40 42.85
CA LYS A 5 -74.27 39.60 42.05
C LYS A 5 -73.93 40.38 40.77
N GLY A 6 -74.34 39.86 39.61
CA GLY A 6 -74.04 40.44 38.29
C GLY A 6 -72.68 40.07 37.70
N SER A 7 -71.93 39.15 38.31
CA SER A 7 -70.66 38.62 37.79
C SER A 7 -70.68 37.10 37.64
N LEU A 8 -69.84 36.57 36.76
CA LEU A 8 -69.57 35.14 36.65
C LEU A 8 -68.40 34.73 37.55
N PRO A 9 -68.40 33.50 38.11
CA PRO A 9 -67.23 32.98 38.80
C PRO A 9 -66.04 32.90 37.83
N ARG A 10 -64.84 33.23 38.31
CA ARG A 10 -63.63 33.01 37.52
C ARG A 10 -63.35 31.51 37.44
N LEU A 11 -63.02 31.04 36.24
CA LEU A 11 -62.69 29.63 36.02
C LEU A 11 -61.33 29.28 36.63
N ARG A 12 -61.22 28.04 37.11
CA ARG A 12 -60.03 27.47 37.76
C ARG A 12 -59.87 26.03 37.31
N PHE A 13 -58.65 25.63 36.97
CA PHE A 13 -58.36 24.28 36.53
C PHE A 13 -58.68 23.27 37.63
N GLY A 14 -59.16 22.10 37.23
CA GLY A 14 -59.54 21.01 38.12
C GLY A 14 -60.91 21.16 38.79
N ARG A 15 -61.52 22.36 38.81
CA ARG A 15 -62.88 22.59 39.35
C ARG A 15 -63.95 22.26 38.31
N SER A 16 -65.09 21.79 38.77
CA SER A 16 -66.27 21.55 37.93
C SER A 16 -67.22 22.74 37.98
N TYR A 17 -67.69 23.15 36.81
CA TYR A 17 -68.62 24.25 36.65
C TYR A 17 -69.86 23.77 35.93
N TRP A 18 -71.00 24.27 36.38
CA TRP A 18 -72.26 24.10 35.67
C TRP A 18 -72.80 25.49 35.36
N ILE A 19 -73.16 25.71 34.11
CA ILE A 19 -73.70 26.98 33.63
C ILE A 19 -75.08 26.75 33.05
N ARG A 20 -75.99 27.68 33.33
CA ARG A 20 -77.22 27.85 32.58
C ARG A 20 -77.06 29.11 31.75
N ALA A 21 -77.07 28.96 30.44
CA ALA A 21 -76.95 30.06 29.50
C ALA A 21 -78.26 30.20 28.72
N ARG A 22 -78.61 31.44 28.39
CA ARG A 22 -79.75 31.75 27.53
C ARG A 22 -79.24 32.41 26.26
N ALA A 23 -79.65 31.89 25.12
CA ALA A 23 -79.35 32.53 23.84
C ALA A 23 -80.21 33.81 23.70
N VAL A 24 -79.55 34.90 23.36
CA VAL A 24 -80.18 36.17 22.98
C VAL A 24 -79.72 36.50 21.56
N ASP A 25 -80.51 37.27 20.82
CA ASP A 25 -80.03 37.82 19.54
C ASP A 25 -78.97 38.92 19.79
N LEU A 26 -78.34 39.41 18.70
CA LEU A 26 -77.30 40.45 18.79
C LEU A 26 -77.81 41.79 19.36
N ALA A 27 -79.12 42.04 19.34
CA ALA A 27 -79.74 43.22 19.95
C ALA A 27 -80.13 42.99 21.41
N GLY A 28 -79.87 41.80 21.96
CA GLY A 28 -80.20 41.42 23.34
C GLY A 28 -81.62 40.94 23.54
N ASN A 29 -82.39 40.70 22.47
CA ASN A 29 -83.76 40.20 22.60
C ASN A 29 -83.75 38.71 22.89
N SER A 30 -84.65 38.30 23.78
CA SER A 30 -85.06 36.90 23.94
C SER A 30 -86.51 36.88 24.42
N LEU A 31 -87.17 35.71 24.36
CA LEU A 31 -88.47 35.51 25.00
C LEU A 31 -88.38 35.81 26.51
N ASP A 32 -89.47 36.01 27.24
CA ASP A 32 -89.38 36.09 28.72
C ASP A 32 -89.01 34.71 29.30
N PRO A 33 -88.21 34.64 30.39
CA PRO A 33 -87.82 33.37 30.99
C PRO A 33 -89.02 32.71 31.66
N GLN A 34 -89.39 31.50 31.22
CA GLN A 34 -90.44 30.70 31.85
C GLN A 34 -89.84 29.76 32.89
N VAL A 35 -90.59 29.43 33.95
CA VAL A 35 -90.13 28.49 35.00
C VAL A 35 -89.74 27.12 34.42
N ALA A 36 -90.37 26.70 33.33
CA ALA A 36 -90.07 25.45 32.63
C ALA A 36 -88.84 25.51 31.70
N ASP A 37 -88.32 26.70 31.36
CA ASP A 37 -87.13 26.86 30.51
C ASP A 37 -85.84 26.42 31.23
N PHE A 38 -85.87 26.42 32.56
CA PHE A 38 -84.79 25.96 33.40
C PHE A 38 -85.14 24.55 33.89
N GLY A 39 -84.45 23.51 33.40
CA GLY A 39 -84.58 22.15 33.94
C GLY A 39 -84.27 22.10 35.45
N GLY A 40 -84.51 20.97 36.12
CA GLY A 40 -84.20 20.81 37.56
C GLY A 40 -82.75 21.19 37.91
N GLU A 41 -82.51 21.72 39.12
CA GLU A 41 -81.15 21.95 39.59
C GLU A 41 -80.47 20.63 39.94
N ASP A 42 -79.59 20.16 39.05
CA ASP A 42 -78.70 19.04 39.31
C ASP A 42 -77.26 19.41 38.95
N PRO A 43 -76.59 20.21 39.80
CA PRO A 43 -75.24 20.70 39.56
C PRO A 43 -74.19 19.59 39.62
N PHE A 44 -74.49 18.40 40.16
CA PHE A 44 -73.52 17.31 40.25
C PHE A 44 -73.44 16.50 38.97
N SER A 45 -74.58 16.20 38.34
CA SER A 45 -74.59 15.44 37.08
C SER A 45 -74.24 16.27 35.84
N ASN A 46 -74.51 17.58 35.88
CA ASN A 46 -74.31 18.47 34.73
C ASN A 46 -73.03 19.31 34.78
N ALA A 47 -72.22 19.15 35.83
CA ALA A 47 -70.96 19.87 35.97
C ALA A 47 -69.93 19.38 34.95
N GLN A 48 -69.27 20.30 34.26
CA GLN A 48 -68.12 20.00 33.41
C GLN A 48 -66.83 20.45 34.09
N ARG A 49 -65.81 19.58 34.08
CA ARG A 49 -64.51 19.88 34.67
C ARG A 49 -63.74 20.82 33.75
N TYR A 50 -63.28 21.95 34.29
CA TYR A 50 -62.45 22.89 33.55
C TYR A 50 -60.99 22.44 33.63
N LEU A 51 -60.38 22.12 32.48
CA LEU A 51 -59.05 21.51 32.38
C LEU A 51 -58.12 22.36 31.48
N ARG A 52 -56.82 22.20 31.69
CA ARG A 52 -55.77 22.85 30.90
C ARG A 52 -55.45 22.00 29.67
N TYR A 53 -55.43 22.60 28.48
CA TYR A 53 -55.09 21.87 27.24
C TYR A 53 -53.71 22.24 26.71
N GLU A 54 -53.13 23.34 27.19
CA GLU A 54 -51.77 23.76 26.87
C GLU A 54 -50.77 22.84 27.58
N PRO A 55 -49.73 22.33 26.87
CA PRO A 55 -48.69 21.54 27.50
C PRO A 55 -47.90 22.36 28.52
N LEU A 56 -47.19 21.67 29.40
CA LEU A 56 -46.18 22.24 30.27
C LEU A 56 -44.91 22.47 29.45
N ALA A 57 -44.61 23.73 29.11
CA ALA A 57 -43.50 24.08 28.24
C ALA A 57 -42.15 23.59 28.77
N ALA A 58 -41.21 23.32 27.84
CA ALA A 58 -39.85 22.94 28.18
C ALA A 58 -39.10 24.10 28.89
N PRO A 59 -38.02 23.81 29.63
CA PRO A 59 -37.17 24.86 30.20
C PRO A 59 -36.64 25.82 29.13
N ILE A 60 -36.53 27.09 29.50
CA ILE A 60 -35.90 28.14 28.70
C ILE A 60 -34.38 27.98 28.81
N VAL A 61 -33.67 28.02 27.68
CA VAL A 61 -32.21 27.94 27.64
C VAL A 61 -31.64 29.33 27.42
N ALA A 62 -30.65 29.72 28.24
CA ALA A 62 -29.98 31.03 28.18
C ALA A 62 -28.45 30.87 28.31
N LEU A 63 -27.70 31.89 27.89
CA LEU A 63 -26.27 32.00 28.17
C LEU A 63 -26.05 32.45 29.62
N LEU A 64 -24.97 31.96 30.23
CA LEU A 64 -24.57 32.36 31.56
C LEU A 64 -23.87 33.73 31.53
N SER A 65 -24.28 34.63 32.41
CA SER A 65 -23.58 35.88 32.72
C SER A 65 -23.11 35.84 34.18
N THR A 66 -21.86 36.21 34.41
CA THR A 66 -21.28 36.27 35.77
C THR A 66 -20.61 37.62 35.97
N ALA A 67 -21.06 38.36 36.98
CA ALA A 67 -20.62 39.72 37.26
C ALA A 67 -20.71 40.62 36.01
N GLY A 68 -21.78 40.46 35.21
CA GLY A 68 -22.02 41.19 33.97
C GLY A 68 -21.19 40.76 32.75
N THR A 69 -20.34 39.74 32.88
CA THR A 69 -19.61 39.14 31.75
C THR A 69 -20.39 37.94 31.21
N ILE A 70 -20.83 38.04 29.95
CA ILE A 70 -21.58 36.96 29.27
C ILE A 70 -20.60 35.97 28.64
N GLU A 71 -20.80 34.69 28.91
CA GLU A 71 -20.12 33.60 28.23
C GLU A 71 -20.63 33.48 26.79
N LYS A 72 -19.83 33.96 25.84
CA LYS A 72 -20.18 33.99 24.42
C LYS A 72 -20.06 32.59 23.81
N PRO A 73 -20.98 32.15 22.93
CA PRO A 73 -20.81 30.92 22.18
C PRO A 73 -19.51 30.97 21.34
N ALA A 74 -18.69 29.92 21.46
CA ALA A 74 -17.49 29.74 20.64
C ALA A 74 -17.81 29.02 19.30
N GLU A 75 -16.79 28.70 18.49
CA GLU A 75 -16.94 28.14 17.15
C GLU A 75 -17.80 26.87 17.15
N GLY A 76 -18.81 26.81 16.30
CA GLY A 76 -19.70 25.66 16.21
C GLY A 76 -20.73 25.53 17.33
N GLU A 77 -20.77 26.44 18.32
CA GLU A 77 -21.81 26.46 19.36
C GLU A 77 -23.07 27.23 18.95
N SER A 78 -24.17 26.92 19.64
CA SER A 78 -25.44 27.65 19.55
C SER A 78 -26.18 27.58 20.89
N MET A 79 -27.42 28.09 20.94
CA MET A 79 -28.28 27.90 22.12
C MET A 79 -28.61 26.42 22.38
N SER A 80 -28.74 25.62 21.32
CA SER A 80 -29.03 24.19 21.37
C SER A 80 -27.80 23.31 21.21
N ARG A 81 -26.59 23.88 21.19
CA ARG A 81 -25.34 23.14 21.03
C ARG A 81 -24.23 23.74 21.88
N VAL A 82 -23.65 22.93 22.75
CA VAL A 82 -22.56 23.29 23.66
C VAL A 82 -21.35 22.44 23.29
N ALA A 83 -20.17 23.05 23.21
CA ALA A 83 -18.96 22.33 22.84
C ALA A 83 -17.79 22.71 23.74
N ILE A 84 -16.99 21.71 24.09
CA ILE A 84 -15.64 21.90 24.64
C ILE A 84 -14.63 21.40 23.61
N ARG A 85 -13.44 21.99 23.60
CA ARG A 85 -12.39 21.69 22.63
C ARG A 85 -11.12 21.24 23.33
N SER A 86 -10.52 20.21 22.75
CA SER A 86 -9.19 19.72 23.10
C SER A 86 -8.23 19.97 21.94
N PHE A 87 -7.20 20.78 22.19
CA PHE A 87 -6.15 21.09 21.22
C PHE A 87 -5.01 20.07 21.33
N ASN A 88 -5.27 18.87 20.82
CA ASN A 88 -4.34 17.75 20.82
C ASN A 88 -3.41 17.78 19.59
N ASP A 89 -2.56 18.80 19.52
CA ASP A 89 -1.58 18.94 18.42
C ASP A 89 -0.59 17.77 18.34
N THR A 90 -0.36 17.07 19.45
CA THR A 90 0.55 15.94 19.55
C THR A 90 -0.11 14.74 20.23
N PRO A 91 0.27 13.49 19.88
CA PRO A 91 -0.36 12.30 20.45
C PRO A 91 -0.39 12.22 21.99
N PRO A 92 0.63 12.66 22.75
CA PRO A 92 0.58 12.66 24.22
C PRO A 92 -0.55 13.52 24.80
N LEU A 93 -1.00 14.56 24.09
CA LEU A 93 -2.13 15.40 24.52
C LEU A 93 -3.49 14.71 24.36
N ASN A 94 -3.56 13.54 23.71
CA ASN A 94 -4.81 12.77 23.59
C ASN A 94 -5.35 12.33 24.96
N ILE A 95 -4.50 12.19 25.98
CA ILE A 95 -4.92 11.78 27.33
C ILE A 95 -4.98 12.94 28.34
N VAL A 96 -4.51 14.13 28.00
CA VAL A 96 -4.48 15.29 28.91
C VAL A 96 -5.85 15.98 28.92
N PRO A 97 -6.56 16.09 30.06
CA PRO A 97 -7.85 16.75 30.09
C PRO A 97 -7.77 18.22 29.68
N THR A 98 -8.73 18.69 28.88
CA THR A 98 -8.82 20.12 28.55
C THR A 98 -9.34 20.92 29.74
N PRO A 99 -8.80 22.12 30.04
CA PRO A 99 -9.38 23.00 31.04
C PRO A 99 -10.64 23.72 30.55
N GLN A 100 -11.04 23.52 29.29
CA GLN A 100 -12.25 24.15 28.75
C GLN A 100 -13.50 23.65 29.46
N VAL A 101 -14.34 24.62 29.80
CA VAL A 101 -15.68 24.39 30.35
C VAL A 101 -16.63 25.28 29.56
N ALA A 102 -17.82 24.77 29.28
CA ALA A 102 -18.87 25.52 28.59
C ALA A 102 -20.19 25.41 29.35
N HIS A 103 -20.90 26.53 29.48
CA HIS A 103 -22.13 26.62 30.26
C HIS A 103 -23.34 27.01 29.42
N ARG A 104 -24.50 26.49 29.83
CA ARG A 104 -25.83 27.05 29.51
C ARG A 104 -26.63 27.12 30.79
N VAL A 105 -27.65 27.96 30.81
CA VAL A 105 -28.60 28.05 31.93
C VAL A 105 -29.92 27.49 31.48
N ALA A 106 -30.54 26.65 32.32
CA ALA A 106 -31.91 26.23 32.17
C ALA A 106 -32.77 26.90 33.24
N ALA A 107 -33.79 27.61 32.80
CA ALA A 107 -34.76 28.30 33.64
C ALA A 107 -36.16 27.74 33.41
N PRO A 108 -37.05 27.75 34.43
CA PRO A 108 -38.41 27.26 34.27
C PRO A 108 -39.22 28.09 33.27
N PRO A 109 -40.23 27.53 32.58
CA PRO A 109 -41.03 28.29 31.63
C PRO A 109 -41.84 29.36 32.35
N GLN A 110 -41.99 30.49 31.70
CA GLN A 110 -42.85 31.58 32.13
C GLN A 110 -44.31 31.29 31.75
N VAL A 111 -45.25 31.66 32.62
CA VAL A 111 -46.68 31.68 32.31
C VAL A 111 -47.29 33.07 32.51
N SER A 112 -48.47 33.28 31.95
CA SER A 112 -49.20 34.52 32.17
C SER A 112 -49.76 34.60 33.60
N VAL A 113 -50.04 35.83 34.06
CA VAL A 113 -50.76 36.04 35.33
C VAL A 113 -52.10 35.31 35.33
N ARG A 114 -52.77 35.24 34.18
CA ARG A 114 -54.06 34.55 34.03
C ARG A 114 -53.91 33.05 34.28
N ASP A 115 -52.86 32.41 33.76
CA ASP A 115 -52.63 30.98 33.95
C ASP A 115 -52.34 30.67 35.43
N ALA A 116 -51.48 31.45 36.07
CA ALA A 116 -51.20 31.34 37.50
C ALA A 116 -52.48 31.50 38.34
N GLU A 117 -53.33 32.44 37.96
CA GLU A 117 -54.63 32.65 38.59
C GLU A 117 -55.59 31.48 38.36
N GLN A 118 -55.65 30.91 37.15
CA GLN A 118 -56.49 29.76 36.83
C GLN A 118 -56.06 28.50 37.59
N HIS A 119 -54.78 28.35 37.91
CA HIS A 119 -54.26 27.32 38.83
C HIS A 119 -54.53 27.63 40.30
N GLY A 120 -55.15 28.77 40.62
CA GLY A 120 -55.48 29.17 41.99
C GLY A 120 -54.27 29.60 42.82
N ARG A 121 -53.10 29.81 42.21
CA ARG A 121 -51.87 30.21 42.92
C ARG A 121 -51.91 31.64 43.47
N LEU A 122 -52.82 32.46 42.93
CA LEU A 122 -53.03 33.85 43.32
C LEU A 122 -54.29 34.02 44.18
N ASP A 123 -54.90 32.92 44.64
CA ASP A 123 -56.17 32.94 45.36
C ASP A 123 -56.02 32.67 46.86
N SER A 124 -56.86 33.33 47.66
CA SER A 124 -57.21 32.94 49.03
C SER A 124 -58.69 32.54 49.07
N LEU A 125 -58.98 31.30 49.46
CA LEU A 125 -60.34 30.72 49.48
C LEU A 125 -61.10 30.85 48.13
N GLY A 126 -60.37 30.81 47.02
CA GLY A 126 -60.93 30.88 45.66
C GLY A 126 -61.33 32.29 45.19
N LYS A 127 -60.84 33.33 45.86
CA LYS A 127 -60.84 34.73 45.41
C LYS A 127 -59.41 35.21 45.27
N VAL A 128 -59.14 36.08 44.29
CA VAL A 128 -57.81 36.69 44.14
C VAL A 128 -57.39 37.37 45.44
N ASP A 129 -56.21 37.02 45.96
CA ASP A 129 -55.65 37.56 47.18
C ASP A 129 -54.95 38.90 46.90
N GLY A 130 -55.52 39.99 47.42
CA GLY A 130 -54.96 41.33 47.25
C GLY A 130 -53.58 41.52 47.88
N THR A 131 -53.17 40.66 48.82
CA THR A 131 -51.84 40.71 49.43
C THR A 131 -50.73 40.35 48.43
N LEU A 132 -51.06 39.62 47.36
CA LEU A 132 -50.12 39.23 46.29
C LEU A 132 -49.96 40.30 45.19
N PHE A 133 -50.64 41.45 45.28
CA PHE A 133 -50.52 42.49 44.25
C PHE A 133 -49.12 43.09 44.17
N SER A 134 -48.40 43.19 45.29
CA SER A 134 -47.00 43.63 45.30
C SER A 134 -46.09 42.65 44.54
N LEU A 135 -46.38 41.35 44.58
CA LEU A 135 -45.66 40.34 43.81
C LEU A 135 -45.89 40.55 42.31
N LEU A 136 -47.14 40.81 41.90
CA LEU A 136 -47.50 41.08 40.51
C LEU A 136 -46.92 42.40 39.98
N ALA A 137 -46.92 43.46 40.80
CA ALA A 137 -46.34 44.76 40.42
C ALA A 137 -44.82 44.70 40.21
N ASN A 138 -44.16 43.70 40.80
CA ASN A 138 -42.72 43.46 40.65
C ASN A 138 -42.39 42.44 39.56
N GLN A 139 -43.37 41.98 38.77
CA GLN A 139 -43.13 41.16 37.59
C GLN A 139 -42.56 42.03 36.47
N LYS A 140 -41.23 41.99 36.26
CA LYS A 140 -40.49 42.92 35.38
C LYS A 140 -40.03 42.30 34.06
N ASP A 141 -40.44 41.06 33.79
CA ASP A 141 -40.07 40.25 32.62
C ASP A 141 -41.07 40.37 31.45
N VAL A 142 -41.83 41.46 31.37
CA VAL A 142 -42.80 41.67 30.27
C VAL A 142 -42.11 42.01 28.95
N ASP A 143 -40.91 42.62 29.01
CA ASP A 143 -40.04 42.87 27.86
C ASP A 143 -38.62 42.37 28.15
N PRO A 144 -38.13 41.31 27.45
CA PRO A 144 -36.82 40.72 27.70
C PRO A 144 -35.66 41.69 27.37
N ARG A 145 -35.93 42.83 26.74
CA ARG A 145 -34.92 43.87 26.49
C ARG A 145 -34.60 44.72 27.72
N LEU A 146 -35.44 44.69 28.75
CA LEU A 146 -35.28 45.53 29.93
C LEU A 146 -34.08 45.05 30.79
N PRO A 147 -33.29 45.96 31.39
CA PRO A 147 -32.23 45.61 32.32
C PRO A 147 -32.70 44.82 33.55
N THR A 148 -33.96 45.00 33.90
CA THR A 148 -34.62 44.38 35.04
C THR A 148 -35.09 42.96 34.80
N ALA A 149 -35.16 42.50 33.54
CA ALA A 149 -35.57 41.15 33.22
C ALA A 149 -34.57 40.11 33.75
N ALA A 150 -35.07 38.95 34.19
CA ALA A 150 -34.28 37.83 34.69
C ALA A 150 -33.65 37.04 33.54
N ILE A 151 -34.41 36.80 32.46
CA ILE A 151 -33.92 36.28 31.19
C ILE A 151 -33.93 37.41 30.17
N ARG A 152 -32.74 37.86 29.78
CA ARG A 152 -32.57 39.08 28.98
C ARG A 152 -32.09 38.79 27.58
N ASP A 153 -32.69 39.47 26.60
CA ASP A 153 -32.19 39.49 25.24
C ASP A 153 -31.01 40.47 25.15
N VAL A 154 -29.82 39.95 24.88
CA VAL A 154 -28.60 40.74 24.71
C VAL A 154 -28.02 40.48 23.33
N THR A 155 -27.80 41.56 22.57
CA THR A 155 -27.09 41.49 21.29
C THR A 155 -25.58 41.46 21.55
N ILE A 156 -24.95 40.37 21.15
CA ILE A 156 -23.52 40.12 21.27
C ILE A 156 -22.91 40.14 19.87
N SER A 157 -21.76 40.79 19.73
CA SER A 157 -20.98 40.72 18.50
C SER A 157 -20.18 39.41 18.46
N THR A 158 -20.51 38.53 17.51
CA THR A 158 -19.80 37.26 17.24
C THR A 158 -18.91 37.44 16.02
N LYS A 159 -17.90 36.57 15.84
CA LYS A 159 -17.00 36.61 14.67
C LYS A 159 -17.50 35.68 13.56
N GLY A 160 -17.43 36.14 12.31
CA GLY A 160 -17.61 35.28 11.12
C GLY A 160 -16.48 34.27 10.94
N SER A 161 -16.78 33.13 10.32
CA SER A 161 -15.89 31.96 10.26
C SER A 161 -14.60 32.13 9.44
N LEU A 162 -14.49 33.13 8.56
CA LEU A 162 -13.39 33.23 7.58
C LEU A 162 -12.73 34.61 7.48
N ASP A 163 -13.45 35.69 7.77
CA ASP A 163 -13.01 37.07 7.57
C ASP A 163 -12.96 37.92 8.86
N ASP A 164 -13.21 37.30 10.03
CA ASP A 164 -13.30 37.97 11.33
C ASP A 164 -14.35 39.12 11.38
N THR A 165 -15.24 39.23 10.38
CA THR A 165 -16.24 40.30 10.32
C THR A 165 -17.21 40.16 11.50
N PRO A 166 -17.44 41.21 12.30
CA PRO A 166 -18.34 41.13 13.44
C PRO A 166 -19.81 41.03 13.01
N VAL A 167 -20.52 40.00 13.49
CA VAL A 167 -21.95 39.77 13.23
C VAL A 167 -22.74 40.00 14.53
N PRO A 168 -23.69 40.95 14.59
CA PRO A 168 -24.53 41.15 15.76
C PRO A 168 -25.58 40.03 15.85
N THR A 169 -25.56 39.27 16.95
CA THR A 169 -26.50 38.16 17.20
C THR A 169 -27.13 38.32 18.58
N THR A 170 -28.45 38.18 18.67
CA THR A 170 -29.18 38.32 19.95
C THR A 170 -29.34 36.96 20.62
N PHE A 171 -29.01 36.90 21.92
CA PHE A 171 -29.11 35.71 22.75
C PHE A 171 -29.89 36.01 24.03
N ALA A 172 -30.63 35.01 24.52
CA ALA A 172 -31.17 35.02 25.87
C ALA A 172 -30.02 34.81 26.87
N THR A 173 -29.99 35.61 27.94
CA THR A 173 -28.91 35.61 28.95
C THR A 173 -29.49 35.62 30.36
N TYR A 174 -28.79 35.00 31.30
CA TYR A 174 -29.15 34.96 32.71
C TYR A 174 -27.94 35.30 33.59
N GLU A 175 -28.11 36.24 34.51
CA GLU A 175 -27.08 36.59 35.49
C GLU A 175 -27.09 35.59 36.66
N ALA A 176 -25.94 34.99 36.94
CA ALA A 176 -25.77 34.01 38.01
C ALA A 176 -26.32 34.51 39.35
N GLY A 177 -27.15 33.71 40.01
CA GLY A 177 -27.75 34.02 41.31
C GLY A 177 -28.90 35.04 41.28
N ARG A 178 -29.31 35.55 40.11
CA ARG A 178 -30.42 36.51 40.00
C ARG A 178 -31.78 35.82 40.18
N ALA A 179 -32.61 36.33 41.09
CA ALA A 179 -33.97 35.84 41.26
C ALA A 179 -34.81 36.02 39.96
N LEU A 180 -35.69 35.07 39.68
CA LEU A 180 -36.64 35.17 38.56
C LEU A 180 -37.65 36.28 38.84
N THR A 181 -37.89 37.14 37.86
CA THR A 181 -38.85 38.25 37.95
C THR A 181 -40.12 37.99 37.13
N TYR A 182 -40.30 36.76 36.66
CA TYR A 182 -41.52 36.25 36.01
C TYR A 182 -42.18 35.15 36.86
N LEU A 183 -43.44 34.82 36.58
CA LEU A 183 -44.15 33.70 37.21
C LEU A 183 -43.80 32.38 36.52
N PRO A 184 -43.18 31.41 37.22
CA PRO A 184 -42.97 30.07 36.68
C PRO A 184 -44.30 29.33 36.53
N ASP A 185 -44.37 28.38 35.60
CA ASP A 185 -45.55 27.52 35.46
C ASP A 185 -45.86 26.76 36.78
N PRO A 186 -47.05 26.91 37.37
CA PRO A 186 -47.42 26.23 38.61
C PRO A 186 -47.35 24.71 38.57
N LEU A 187 -47.48 24.09 37.38
CA LEU A 187 -47.43 22.64 37.24
C LEU A 187 -46.00 22.09 37.18
N ALA A 188 -44.99 22.93 36.95
CA ALA A 188 -43.59 22.52 36.93
C ALA A 188 -43.03 22.41 38.35
N VAL A 189 -42.60 21.20 38.74
CA VAL A 189 -41.98 20.94 40.06
C VAL A 189 -40.48 20.67 39.96
N ALA A 190 -40.04 20.03 38.88
CA ALA A 190 -38.64 19.69 38.63
C ALA A 190 -38.37 19.65 37.13
N VAL A 191 -37.10 19.75 36.75
CA VAL A 191 -36.63 19.46 35.39
C VAL A 191 -36.19 18.00 35.33
N SER A 192 -36.65 17.29 34.31
CA SER A 192 -36.18 15.96 33.95
C SER A 192 -35.14 16.07 32.85
N ALA A 193 -33.88 15.80 33.19
CA ALA A 193 -32.77 15.73 32.24
C ALA A 193 -32.51 14.28 31.85
N ARG A 194 -32.62 13.98 30.56
CA ARG A 194 -32.30 12.67 29.98
C ARG A 194 -31.14 12.82 29.02
N VAL A 195 -30.06 12.07 29.27
CA VAL A 195 -28.85 12.10 28.45
C VAL A 195 -28.84 10.89 27.54
N PHE A 196 -28.74 11.14 26.24
CA PHE A 196 -28.66 10.12 25.21
C PHE A 196 -27.24 10.07 24.66
N ASP A 197 -26.82 8.87 24.27
CA ASP A 197 -25.59 8.66 23.50
C ASP A 197 -24.29 8.97 24.27
N HIS A 198 -24.39 9.06 25.59
CA HIS A 198 -23.27 9.25 26.49
C HIS A 198 -22.73 7.88 26.97
N PRO A 199 -21.41 7.67 27.00
CA PRO A 199 -20.84 6.35 27.30
C PRO A 199 -21.07 5.87 28.73
N ASN A 200 -21.14 6.80 29.69
CA ASN A 200 -21.19 6.48 31.12
C ASN A 200 -22.58 6.63 31.77
N ILE A 201 -23.66 6.80 30.99
CA ILE A 201 -25.04 6.86 31.53
C ILE A 201 -26.03 6.21 30.56
N ALA A 202 -27.00 5.46 31.09
CA ALA A 202 -27.98 4.77 30.25
C ALA A 202 -29.01 5.76 29.68
N ASN A 203 -29.42 5.55 28.41
CA ASN A 203 -30.43 6.38 27.74
C ASN A 203 -31.81 6.40 28.47
N THR A 204 -32.04 5.48 29.41
CA THR A 204 -33.26 5.38 30.21
C THR A 204 -33.21 6.15 31.52
N GLU A 205 -32.02 6.58 31.95
CA GLU A 205 -31.81 7.26 33.23
C GLU A 205 -32.33 8.71 33.17
N ILE A 206 -32.90 9.17 34.29
CA ILE A 206 -33.47 10.51 34.43
C ILE A 206 -32.81 11.20 35.62
N ILE A 207 -32.10 12.29 35.34
CA ILE A 207 -31.57 13.18 36.38
C ILE A 207 -32.67 14.19 36.70
N THR A 208 -33.23 14.10 37.91
CA THR A 208 -34.31 15.00 38.37
C THR A 208 -33.71 16.20 39.09
N ILE A 209 -34.10 17.41 38.68
CA ILE A 209 -33.54 18.67 39.18
C ILE A 209 -34.67 19.48 39.83
N PRO A 210 -34.74 19.58 41.18
CA PRO A 210 -35.83 20.28 41.87
C PRO A 210 -35.84 21.78 41.58
N LEU A 211 -36.98 22.35 41.16
CA LEU A 211 -37.07 23.80 40.90
C LEU A 211 -37.11 24.64 42.18
N TYR A 212 -37.60 24.05 43.29
CA TYR A 212 -37.82 24.73 44.57
C TYR A 212 -37.05 24.00 45.68
N PRO A 213 -35.74 24.26 45.85
CA PRO A 213 -34.91 23.50 46.80
C PRO A 213 -35.18 23.88 48.27
N ALA A 214 -35.60 25.11 48.53
CA ALA A 214 -35.78 25.66 49.88
C ALA A 214 -36.97 26.64 49.99
N GLY A 215 -37.78 26.77 48.94
CA GLY A 215 -38.87 27.74 48.83
C GLY A 215 -40.14 27.10 48.25
N GLU A 216 -41.14 27.94 48.03
CA GLU A 216 -42.42 27.56 47.40
C GLU A 216 -42.60 28.34 46.10
N TRP A 217 -43.57 27.94 45.28
CA TRP A 217 -43.97 28.78 44.14
C TRP A 217 -44.31 30.20 44.63
N PRO A 218 -43.80 31.27 43.99
CA PRO A 218 -43.14 31.31 42.68
C PRO A 218 -41.59 31.37 42.71
N GLU A 219 -40.93 31.06 43.82
CA GLU A 219 -39.47 31.21 44.02
C GLU A 219 -38.63 30.08 43.38
N ALA A 220 -38.88 29.79 42.11
CA ALA A 220 -38.13 28.78 41.37
C ALA A 220 -36.69 29.23 41.11
N GLN A 221 -35.75 28.30 41.17
CA GLN A 221 -34.33 28.57 40.93
C GLN A 221 -33.85 27.94 39.61
N PRO A 222 -33.25 28.74 38.71
CA PRO A 222 -32.51 28.23 37.56
C PRO A 222 -31.30 27.40 37.98
N PHE A 223 -30.76 26.62 37.04
CA PHE A 223 -29.51 25.88 37.21
C PHE A 223 -28.64 26.00 35.96
N SER A 224 -27.32 25.83 36.11
CA SER A 224 -26.41 25.80 34.96
C SER A 224 -26.12 24.37 34.52
N ILE A 225 -26.10 24.15 33.21
CA ILE A 225 -25.58 22.95 32.57
C ILE A 225 -24.11 23.23 32.29
N GLU A 226 -23.22 22.38 32.80
CA GLU A 226 -21.77 22.56 32.72
C GLU A 226 -21.16 21.36 32.00
N VAL A 227 -20.60 21.60 30.81
CA VAL A 227 -19.90 20.60 30.01
C VAL A 227 -18.41 20.75 30.23
N PHE A 228 -17.72 19.65 30.57
CA PHE A 228 -16.27 19.65 30.85
C PHE A 228 -15.66 18.28 30.50
N ASP A 229 -14.33 18.21 30.46
CA ASP A 229 -13.58 16.98 30.13
C ASP A 229 -13.39 16.10 31.36
N ASP A 230 -14.05 14.95 31.37
CA ASP A 230 -13.76 13.84 32.27
C ASP A 230 -14.26 12.54 31.61
N PRO A 231 -13.35 11.65 31.18
CA PRO A 231 -13.73 10.47 30.41
C PRO A 231 -14.41 9.38 31.26
N LEU A 232 -14.29 9.42 32.59
CA LEU A 232 -14.73 8.33 33.48
C LEU A 232 -16.01 8.67 34.24
N ALA A 233 -16.34 9.96 34.41
CA ALA A 233 -17.53 10.37 35.13
C ALA A 233 -18.82 10.22 34.31
N ALA A 234 -19.92 9.92 35.00
CA ALA A 234 -21.28 10.00 34.46
C ALA A 234 -21.87 11.40 34.70
N PRO A 235 -22.82 11.88 33.88
CA PRO A 235 -23.56 13.11 34.17
C PRO A 235 -24.34 13.03 35.49
N TYR A 236 -24.32 14.10 36.27
CA TYR A 236 -25.04 14.19 37.55
C TYR A 236 -25.44 15.64 37.87
N PHE A 237 -26.38 15.82 38.79
CA PHE A 237 -26.74 17.14 39.31
C PHE A 237 -26.07 17.37 40.66
N ASP A 238 -25.26 18.44 40.76
CA ASP A 238 -24.68 18.93 42.01
C ASP A 238 -25.64 19.96 42.62
N GLU A 239 -26.30 19.57 43.70
CA GLU A 239 -27.26 20.42 44.42
C GLU A 239 -26.60 21.63 45.09
N SER A 240 -25.35 21.49 45.53
CA SER A 240 -24.65 22.54 46.30
C SER A 240 -24.31 23.75 45.43
N THR A 241 -23.94 23.49 44.17
CA THR A 241 -23.59 24.50 43.18
C THR A 241 -24.71 24.77 42.17
N ARG A 242 -25.82 24.00 42.25
CA ARG A 242 -26.91 23.98 41.28
C ARG A 242 -26.42 23.81 39.84
N ARG A 243 -25.56 22.81 39.61
CA ARG A 243 -25.01 22.51 38.28
C ARG A 243 -25.39 21.11 37.82
N LEU A 244 -25.96 21.00 36.62
CA LEU A 244 -26.00 19.74 35.88
C LEU A 244 -24.62 19.54 35.25
N ARG A 245 -23.79 18.73 35.89
CA ARG A 245 -22.44 18.37 35.48
C ARG A 245 -22.54 17.33 34.35
N VAL A 246 -22.00 17.66 33.18
CA VAL A 246 -22.02 16.82 31.98
C VAL A 246 -20.57 16.60 31.53
N PRO A 247 -19.84 15.68 32.19
CA PRO A 247 -18.51 15.29 31.75
C PRO A 247 -18.60 14.67 30.35
N LEU A 248 -17.63 14.89 29.47
CA LEU A 248 -17.56 14.26 28.15
C LEU A 248 -16.16 13.74 27.85
N PRO A 249 -15.99 12.46 27.47
CA PRO A 249 -14.75 12.00 26.88
C PRO A 249 -14.47 12.71 25.55
N LYS A 250 -13.19 12.78 25.16
CA LYS A 250 -12.77 13.31 23.87
C LYS A 250 -13.49 12.64 22.71
N ALA A 251 -13.87 13.45 21.72
CA ALA A 251 -14.61 13.05 20.52
C ALA A 251 -16.06 12.54 20.77
N ALA A 252 -16.54 12.52 22.02
CA ALA A 252 -17.90 12.13 22.32
C ALA A 252 -18.92 13.21 21.88
N ARG A 253 -20.09 12.74 21.43
CA ARG A 253 -21.27 13.57 21.15
C ARG A 253 -22.45 12.95 21.89
N ALA A 254 -23.12 13.73 22.72
CA ALA A 254 -24.30 13.31 23.46
C ALA A 254 -25.44 14.32 23.29
N THR A 255 -26.66 13.91 23.57
CA THR A 255 -27.83 14.80 23.53
C THR A 255 -28.52 14.83 24.88
N ILE A 256 -28.71 16.02 25.44
CA ILE A 256 -29.48 16.24 26.66
C ILE A 256 -30.88 16.68 26.27
N ARG A 257 -31.89 15.93 26.67
CA ARG A 257 -33.30 16.35 26.58
C ARG A 257 -33.76 16.87 27.93
N LEU A 258 -34.23 18.11 27.94
CA LEU A 258 -34.78 18.77 29.12
C LEU A 258 -36.28 18.95 28.96
N SER A 259 -37.05 18.40 29.88
CA SER A 259 -38.51 18.59 30.00
C SER A 259 -38.87 18.87 31.44
N MET A 260 -40.12 19.27 31.67
CA MET A 260 -40.64 19.47 33.02
C MET A 260 -41.31 18.22 33.55
N ALA A 261 -41.02 17.88 34.80
CA ALA A 261 -41.80 16.95 35.60
C ALA A 261 -42.93 17.71 36.30
N MET A 262 -44.06 17.03 36.49
CA MET A 262 -45.25 17.57 37.13
C MET A 262 -45.59 16.82 38.42
N ALA A 263 -46.26 17.50 39.34
CA ALA A 263 -46.79 16.85 40.54
C ALA A 263 -47.85 15.80 40.18
N PRO A 264 -48.01 14.69 40.93
CA PRO A 264 -49.04 13.68 40.68
C PRO A 264 -50.46 14.26 40.56
N GLU A 265 -50.78 15.27 41.36
CA GLU A 265 -52.10 15.92 41.41
C GLU A 265 -52.32 16.84 40.21
N ALA A 266 -51.25 17.34 39.59
CA ALA A 266 -51.32 18.21 38.41
C ALA A 266 -51.85 17.47 37.18
N LEU A 267 -51.56 16.17 37.07
CA LEU A 267 -51.94 15.36 35.91
C LEU A 267 -53.46 15.31 35.71
N ASP A 268 -54.23 15.33 36.80
CA ASP A 268 -55.70 15.33 36.77
C ASP A 268 -56.29 16.65 36.25
N THR A 269 -55.48 17.70 36.13
CA THR A 269 -55.87 19.00 35.57
C THR A 269 -55.60 19.11 34.07
N MET A 270 -54.90 18.13 33.48
CA MET A 270 -54.52 18.12 32.07
C MET A 270 -55.63 17.51 31.19
N GLY A 271 -56.26 18.36 30.38
CA GLY A 271 -57.34 18.01 29.46
C GLY A 271 -56.92 16.96 28.45
N ILE A 272 -55.73 17.07 27.87
CA ILE A 272 -55.19 16.09 26.91
C ILE A 272 -55.10 14.69 27.55
N PHE A 273 -54.65 14.60 28.80
CA PHE A 273 -54.55 13.32 29.50
C PHE A 273 -55.94 12.76 29.88
N ALA A 274 -56.90 13.65 30.20
CA ALA A 274 -58.27 13.26 30.49
C ALA A 274 -59.01 12.61 29.31
N LEU A 275 -58.61 12.93 28.07
CA LEU A 275 -59.16 12.33 26.84
C LEU A 275 -58.78 10.85 26.64
N LEU A 276 -57.75 10.36 27.32
CA LEU A 276 -57.30 8.97 27.22
C LEU A 276 -58.29 8.00 27.90
N THR A 277 -58.32 6.75 27.43
CA THR A 277 -59.00 5.65 28.12
C THR A 277 -58.32 5.37 29.46
N ASP A 278 -59.01 4.74 30.42
CA ASP A 278 -58.40 4.41 31.72
C ASP A 278 -57.19 3.47 31.58
N ALA A 279 -57.21 2.55 30.60
CA ALA A 279 -56.08 1.68 30.29
C ALA A 279 -54.87 2.49 29.79
N ASP A 280 -55.08 3.42 28.85
CA ASP A 280 -54.01 4.28 28.32
C ASP A 280 -53.48 5.25 29.38
N LYS A 281 -54.36 5.80 30.22
CA LYS A 281 -53.96 6.64 31.37
C LYS A 281 -53.02 5.87 32.27
N ASN A 282 -53.36 4.66 32.67
CA ASN A 282 -52.51 3.82 33.51
C ASN A 282 -51.17 3.51 32.82
N ALA A 283 -51.18 3.19 31.52
CA ALA A 283 -49.97 2.89 30.77
C ALA A 283 -49.03 4.10 30.56
N GLN A 284 -49.57 5.32 30.49
CA GLN A 284 -48.80 6.54 30.24
C GLN A 284 -48.52 7.37 31.50
N ARG A 285 -49.13 7.05 32.64
CA ARG A 285 -49.05 7.85 33.88
C ARG A 285 -47.61 8.15 34.29
N ASP A 286 -46.78 7.12 34.40
CA ASP A 286 -45.39 7.29 34.85
C ASP A 286 -44.57 8.12 33.86
N ARG A 287 -44.78 7.93 32.56
CA ARG A 287 -44.14 8.72 31.51
C ARG A 287 -44.60 10.18 31.54
N ALA A 288 -45.87 10.44 31.83
CA ALA A 288 -46.39 11.79 31.96
C ALA A 288 -45.78 12.52 33.17
N LEU A 289 -45.76 11.88 34.34
CA LEU A 289 -45.23 12.44 35.57
C LEU A 289 -43.71 12.65 35.50
N ALA A 290 -42.97 11.70 34.92
CA ALA A 290 -41.52 11.77 34.75
C ALA A 290 -41.06 12.67 33.58
N GLY A 291 -41.95 13.48 32.99
CA GLY A 291 -41.59 14.44 31.94
C GLY A 291 -41.23 13.78 30.59
N GLN A 292 -41.69 12.56 30.31
CA GLN A 292 -41.35 11.80 29.10
C GLN A 292 -42.45 11.82 28.02
N HIS A 293 -43.63 12.38 28.30
CA HIS A 293 -44.76 12.38 27.38
C HIS A 293 -44.87 13.68 26.58
N TRP A 294 -44.38 13.68 25.33
CA TRP A 294 -44.23 14.90 24.50
C TRP A 294 -45.47 15.80 24.41
N MET A 295 -46.69 15.25 24.35
CA MET A 295 -47.91 16.05 24.27
C MET A 295 -48.27 16.80 25.57
N LEU A 296 -47.68 16.41 26.70
CA LEU A 296 -47.91 17.03 28.01
C LEU A 296 -46.69 17.83 28.46
N THR A 297 -45.50 17.27 28.24
CA THR A 297 -44.21 17.77 28.70
C THR A 297 -43.21 17.70 27.53
N PRO A 298 -43.34 18.57 26.51
CA PRO A 298 -42.36 18.67 25.43
C PRO A 298 -40.95 18.91 26.00
N TRP A 299 -39.93 18.43 25.28
CA TRP A 299 -38.53 18.61 25.65
C TRP A 299 -37.78 19.52 24.67
N THR A 300 -36.82 20.27 25.20
CA THR A 300 -35.77 20.92 24.40
C THR A 300 -34.56 20.01 24.36
N ALA A 301 -33.94 19.87 23.19
CA ALA A 301 -32.72 19.10 23.01
C ALA A 301 -31.50 20.03 22.95
N ILE A 302 -30.46 19.70 23.71
CA ILE A 302 -29.16 20.35 23.69
C ILE A 302 -28.13 19.29 23.27
N GLU A 303 -27.47 19.51 22.15
CA GLU A 303 -26.32 18.70 21.73
C GLU A 303 -25.09 19.14 22.51
N VAL A 304 -24.36 18.18 23.08
CA VAL A 304 -23.09 18.43 23.76
C VAL A 304 -21.98 17.69 23.03
N VAL A 305 -20.89 18.40 22.74
CA VAL A 305 -19.81 17.92 21.88
C VAL A 305 -18.46 18.13 22.56
N HIS A 306 -17.62 17.11 22.57
CA HIS A 306 -16.21 17.26 22.88
C HIS A 306 -15.40 17.20 21.58
N ALA A 307 -15.11 18.37 21.01
CA ALA A 307 -14.36 18.53 19.79
C ALA A 307 -12.86 18.32 20.02
N VAL A 308 -12.20 17.56 19.14
CA VAL A 308 -10.74 17.38 19.17
C VAL A 308 -10.11 17.98 17.91
N GLN A 309 -8.97 18.65 18.06
CA GLN A 309 -8.24 19.27 16.95
C GLN A 309 -7.79 18.22 15.93
N ARG A 310 -7.24 17.10 16.39
CA ARG A 310 -6.69 16.02 15.57
C ARG A 310 -7.35 14.68 15.93
N PRO A 311 -7.46 13.73 14.98
CA PRO A 311 -7.90 12.38 15.30
C PRO A 311 -7.10 11.75 16.46
N LEU A 312 -7.78 11.02 17.35
CA LEU A 312 -7.19 10.47 18.57
C LEU A 312 -6.27 9.26 18.32
N ILE A 313 -6.37 8.62 17.17
CA ILE A 313 -5.55 7.47 16.76
C ILE A 313 -4.99 7.77 15.38
N ALA A 314 -3.68 7.62 15.22
CA ALA A 314 -3.02 7.75 13.93
C ALA A 314 -3.39 6.58 13.01
N PRO A 315 -3.63 6.83 11.70
CA PRO A 315 -4.13 5.79 10.83
C PRO A 315 -3.02 4.85 10.34
N GLU A 316 -2.92 3.65 10.89
CA GLU A 316 -1.89 2.68 10.50
C GLU A 316 -2.47 1.54 9.66
N CYS A 317 -1.85 1.26 8.51
CA CYS A 317 -2.18 0.09 7.68
C CYS A 317 -1.69 -1.19 8.37
N THR A 318 -2.56 -1.85 9.14
CA THR A 318 -2.25 -3.11 9.84
C THR A 318 -2.16 -4.29 8.88
N ALA A 319 -2.91 -4.25 7.79
CA ALA A 319 -2.77 -5.17 6.66
C ALA A 319 -3.02 -4.45 5.34
N LEU A 320 -2.20 -4.76 4.34
CA LEU A 320 -2.27 -4.21 2.98
C LEU A 320 -2.00 -5.33 1.98
N LEU A 321 -3.02 -5.65 1.18
CA LEU A 321 -2.95 -6.61 0.09
C LEU A 321 -3.42 -5.91 -1.18
N VAL A 322 -2.94 -6.35 -2.34
CA VAL A 322 -3.37 -5.82 -3.63
C VAL A 322 -4.03 -6.95 -4.38
N HIS A 323 -5.29 -6.77 -4.81
CA HIS A 323 -5.94 -7.73 -5.68
C HIS A 323 -5.16 -7.88 -6.98
N ASP A 324 -5.11 -9.10 -7.52
CA ASP A 324 -4.53 -9.31 -8.83
C ASP A 324 -5.30 -8.49 -9.88
N ARG A 325 -4.58 -8.02 -10.89
CA ARG A 325 -5.14 -7.18 -11.95
C ARG A 325 -5.53 -8.04 -13.15
N ASP A 326 -6.64 -7.70 -13.76
CA ASP A 326 -6.98 -8.27 -15.06
C ASP A 326 -6.02 -7.73 -16.13
N ARG A 327 -5.84 -8.50 -17.22
CA ARG A 327 -4.97 -8.08 -18.32
C ARG A 327 -5.43 -6.74 -18.90
N GLY A 328 -4.50 -5.77 -18.96
CA GLY A 328 -4.77 -4.43 -19.45
C GLY A 328 -5.33 -3.45 -18.41
N GLN A 329 -5.61 -3.90 -17.18
CA GLN A 329 -6.17 -3.04 -16.15
C GLN A 329 -5.16 -1.99 -15.68
N THR A 330 -5.60 -0.73 -15.64
CA THR A 330 -4.76 0.43 -15.29
C THR A 330 -4.86 0.87 -13.83
N SER A 331 -5.79 0.29 -13.07
CA SER A 331 -6.00 0.56 -11.65
C SER A 331 -5.55 -0.59 -10.76
N ALA A 332 -5.08 -0.31 -9.55
CA ALA A 332 -4.98 -1.31 -8.47
C ALA A 332 -6.12 -1.17 -7.47
N ARG A 333 -6.54 -2.31 -6.89
CA ARG A 333 -7.52 -2.36 -5.79
C ARG A 333 -6.83 -2.84 -4.52
N PRO A 334 -6.30 -1.94 -3.68
CA PRO A 334 -5.73 -2.33 -2.41
C PRO A 334 -6.85 -2.71 -1.43
N LEU A 335 -6.71 -3.88 -0.82
CA LEU A 335 -7.48 -4.33 0.33
C LEU A 335 -6.71 -3.94 1.58
N ILE A 336 -7.32 -3.11 2.42
CA ILE A 336 -6.63 -2.47 3.55
C ILE A 336 -7.44 -2.66 4.82
N PHE A 337 -6.75 -3.05 5.90
CA PHE A 337 -7.22 -2.83 7.26
C PHE A 337 -6.40 -1.68 7.84
N ALA A 338 -7.08 -0.65 8.32
CA ALA A 338 -6.45 0.52 8.91
C ALA A 338 -7.01 0.81 10.30
N THR A 339 -6.14 1.10 11.26
CA THR A 339 -6.58 1.73 12.51
C THR A 339 -7.02 3.15 12.23
N CYS A 340 -8.01 3.65 12.97
CA CYS A 340 -8.34 5.08 13.07
C CYS A 340 -9.34 5.26 14.21
N SER A 341 -9.33 6.42 14.87
CA SER A 341 -10.37 6.71 15.84
C SER A 341 -11.66 7.02 15.08
N ILE A 342 -12.58 6.06 15.06
CA ILE A 342 -13.83 6.19 14.29
C ILE A 342 -14.65 7.35 14.84
N ASP A 343 -14.53 7.70 16.12
CA ASP A 343 -15.28 8.78 16.73
C ASP A 343 -14.70 10.18 16.48
N SER A 344 -13.42 10.30 16.12
CA SER A 344 -12.77 11.60 15.86
C SER A 344 -12.37 11.84 14.41
N THR A 345 -12.37 10.81 13.57
CA THR A 345 -11.96 10.90 12.16
C THR A 345 -13.18 11.19 11.27
N ASP A 346 -13.04 12.15 10.36
CA ASP A 346 -14.05 12.44 9.33
C ASP A 346 -13.80 11.66 8.04
N ARG A 347 -12.53 11.69 7.63
CA ARG A 347 -12.04 11.15 6.38
C ARG A 347 -10.61 10.69 6.52
N MET A 348 -10.25 9.73 5.68
CA MET A 348 -8.89 9.26 5.48
C MET A 348 -8.54 9.37 3.99
N ASP A 349 -7.47 10.10 3.67
CA ASP A 349 -6.94 10.20 2.31
C ASP A 349 -5.79 9.18 2.17
N LEU A 350 -5.94 8.16 1.30
CA LEU A 350 -4.86 7.21 1.01
C LEU A 350 -3.89 7.90 0.04
N LEU A 351 -2.68 8.15 0.51
CA LEU A 351 -1.59 8.74 -0.25
C LEU A 351 -0.65 7.63 -0.73
N ALA A 352 -0.03 7.86 -1.87
CA ALA A 352 0.88 6.90 -2.48
C ALA A 352 2.12 7.59 -3.05
N GLU A 353 3.27 6.91 -2.98
CA GLU A 353 4.53 7.34 -3.58
C GLU A 353 5.26 6.15 -4.19
N TRP A 354 5.80 6.33 -5.40
CA TRP A 354 6.52 5.28 -6.13
C TRP A 354 7.52 5.89 -7.10
N HIS A 355 8.35 5.02 -7.67
CA HIS A 355 9.40 5.38 -8.63
C HIS A 355 9.12 4.73 -9.99
N GLU A 356 9.35 5.49 -11.07
CA GLU A 356 9.12 5.03 -12.44
C GLU A 356 10.38 5.19 -13.29
N PRO A 357 10.93 4.09 -13.84
CA PRO A 357 12.03 4.19 -14.78
C PRO A 357 11.56 4.84 -16.09
N LEU A 358 12.37 5.73 -16.63
CA LEU A 358 12.23 6.29 -17.96
C LEU A 358 13.51 6.03 -18.76
N ASP A 359 13.36 5.38 -19.90
CA ASP A 359 14.44 5.11 -20.84
C ASP A 359 14.02 5.40 -22.29
N GLU A 360 13.68 6.65 -22.58
CA GLU A 360 13.25 7.08 -23.92
C GLU A 360 14.33 7.96 -24.56
N PRO A 361 15.02 7.54 -25.63
CA PRO A 361 16.10 8.32 -26.25
C PRO A 361 15.64 9.67 -26.80
N THR A 362 14.35 9.78 -27.16
CA THR A 362 13.74 11.01 -27.67
C THR A 362 13.30 11.96 -26.56
N ALA A 363 13.21 11.50 -25.31
CA ALA A 363 12.90 12.36 -24.18
C ALA A 363 14.18 13.04 -23.68
N ALA A 364 14.12 14.36 -23.45
CA ALA A 364 15.28 15.14 -23.02
C ALA A 364 15.91 14.58 -21.73
N ASP A 365 15.05 14.20 -20.77
CA ASP A 365 15.47 13.73 -19.45
C ASP A 365 16.25 12.40 -19.51
N SER A 366 15.96 11.53 -20.48
CA SER A 366 16.62 10.22 -20.66
C SER A 366 17.47 10.13 -21.93
N ALA A 367 17.83 11.25 -22.56
CA ALA A 367 18.58 11.25 -23.81
C ALA A 367 19.95 10.55 -23.67
N VAL A 368 20.58 10.69 -22.50
CA VAL A 368 21.94 10.17 -22.22
C VAL A 368 21.95 8.87 -21.39
N GLY A 369 20.80 8.39 -20.93
CA GLY A 369 20.67 7.15 -20.15
C GLY A 369 19.33 7.00 -19.44
N PRO A 370 19.08 5.89 -18.73
CA PRO A 370 17.88 5.71 -17.93
C PRO A 370 17.85 6.70 -16.76
N VAL A 371 16.65 7.16 -16.40
CA VAL A 371 16.42 8.05 -15.25
C VAL A 371 15.24 7.58 -14.41
N ASP A 372 15.27 7.89 -13.12
CA ASP A 372 14.15 7.71 -12.22
C ASP A 372 13.19 8.91 -12.24
N ARG A 373 11.89 8.64 -12.12
CA ARG A 373 10.87 9.65 -11.85
C ARG A 373 10.05 9.26 -10.63
N GLN A 374 10.28 9.94 -9.52
CA GLN A 374 9.44 9.86 -8.35
C GLN A 374 8.04 10.44 -8.64
N ARG A 375 7.01 9.71 -8.24
CA ARG A 375 5.60 10.06 -8.39
C ARG A 375 4.94 10.03 -7.03
N ARG A 376 4.02 10.96 -6.81
CA ARG A 376 3.18 11.02 -5.62
C ARG A 376 1.75 11.31 -6.02
N ASP A 377 0.81 10.61 -5.40
CA ASP A 377 -0.61 10.75 -5.71
C ASP A 377 -1.50 10.57 -4.46
N VAL A 378 -2.74 11.05 -4.58
CA VAL A 378 -3.85 10.72 -3.67
C VAL A 378 -4.64 9.58 -4.31
N ALA A 379 -4.33 8.36 -3.92
CA ALA A 379 -4.91 7.15 -4.50
C ALA A 379 -6.45 7.16 -4.44
N PHE A 380 -7.01 7.42 -3.27
CA PHE A 380 -8.44 7.68 -3.07
C PHE A 380 -8.73 8.19 -1.66
N GLN A 381 -9.94 8.71 -1.47
CA GLN A 381 -10.47 9.14 -0.17
C GLN A 381 -11.50 8.15 0.37
N VAL A 382 -11.52 7.99 1.69
CA VAL A 382 -12.47 7.17 2.45
C VAL A 382 -13.18 8.03 3.49
N LYS A 383 -14.51 8.12 3.42
CA LYS A 383 -15.32 8.73 4.49
C LYS A 383 -15.44 7.78 5.69
N VAL A 384 -15.08 8.27 6.88
CA VAL A 384 -15.20 7.53 8.14
C VAL A 384 -16.54 7.84 8.80
N THR A 385 -17.51 6.96 8.56
CA THR A 385 -18.85 6.96 9.16
C THR A 385 -18.85 6.34 10.57
N GLY A 386 -19.44 7.04 11.55
CA GLY A 386 -19.54 6.54 12.92
C GLY A 386 -20.48 5.32 13.07
N PRO A 387 -20.38 4.53 14.16
CA PRO A 387 -21.04 3.22 14.26
C PRO A 387 -22.58 3.25 14.16
N LYS A 388 -23.22 4.30 14.68
CA LYS A 388 -24.69 4.45 14.61
C LYS A 388 -25.16 4.70 13.18
N GLN A 389 -24.57 5.69 12.52
CA GLN A 389 -24.86 6.00 11.12
C GLN A 389 -24.53 4.81 10.21
N TYR A 390 -23.47 4.08 10.51
CA TYR A 390 -23.11 2.84 9.82
C TYR A 390 -24.22 1.78 9.95
N ALA A 391 -24.72 1.54 11.17
CA ALA A 391 -25.77 0.56 11.43
C ALA A 391 -27.10 0.95 10.75
N ASP A 392 -27.43 2.24 10.68
CA ASP A 392 -28.64 2.72 10.02
C ASP A 392 -28.54 2.62 8.50
N ALA A 393 -27.39 2.97 7.92
CA ALA A 393 -27.13 2.88 6.48
C ALA A 393 -27.20 1.43 5.97
N THR A 394 -26.67 0.48 6.76
CA THR A 394 -26.68 -0.94 6.39
C THR A 394 -28.06 -1.62 6.53
N LYS A 395 -28.97 -1.04 7.31
CA LYS A 395 -30.37 -1.49 7.47
C LYS A 395 -31.34 -0.94 6.41
N GLY A 396 -30.86 -0.21 5.40
CA GLY A 396 -31.69 0.28 4.29
C GLY A 396 -32.48 1.56 4.59
N ALA A 397 -32.12 2.31 5.64
CA ALA A 397 -32.70 3.62 5.89
C ALA A 397 -32.28 4.62 4.80
N LYS A 398 -33.26 5.32 4.20
CA LYS A 398 -33.07 6.26 3.09
C LYS A 398 -32.44 7.57 3.59
N GLY A 399 -31.21 7.89 3.17
CA GLY A 399 -30.68 9.26 3.28
C GLY A 399 -29.16 9.44 3.23
N GLY A 400 -28.35 8.42 3.53
CA GLY A 400 -26.90 8.60 3.77
C GLY A 400 -25.92 7.95 2.78
N GLY A 401 -26.40 7.18 1.80
CA GLY A 401 -25.54 6.32 0.98
C GLY A 401 -24.97 5.13 1.77
N PHE A 402 -24.27 4.23 1.09
CA PHE A 402 -23.53 3.15 1.76
C PHE A 402 -22.19 3.70 2.30
N PRO A 403 -21.71 3.21 3.47
CA PRO A 403 -20.39 3.57 3.99
C PRO A 403 -19.27 3.24 3.00
N ASP A 404 -18.16 3.98 3.04
CA ASP A 404 -16.99 3.74 2.18
C ASP A 404 -16.08 2.58 2.66
N HIS A 405 -16.35 2.06 3.84
CA HIS A 405 -15.52 1.08 4.56
C HIS A 405 -16.43 0.11 5.31
N THR A 406 -15.85 -0.93 5.91
CA THR A 406 -16.49 -1.73 6.96
C THR A 406 -15.88 -1.47 8.32
N ILE A 407 -16.65 -1.58 9.40
CA ILE A 407 -16.10 -1.60 10.76
C ILE A 407 -15.75 -3.04 11.12
N SER A 408 -14.45 -3.37 11.15
CA SER A 408 -13.96 -4.74 11.36
C SER A 408 -13.68 -5.03 12.84
N ALA A 409 -13.31 -4.01 13.61
CA ALA A 409 -13.12 -4.04 15.06
C ALA A 409 -13.28 -2.60 15.61
N PRO A 410 -13.30 -2.38 16.94
CA PRO A 410 -13.22 -1.04 17.50
C PRO A 410 -12.01 -0.29 16.94
N ASP A 411 -12.24 0.91 16.39
CA ASP A 411 -11.22 1.76 15.78
C ASP A 411 -10.41 1.09 14.65
N VAL A 412 -10.99 0.10 13.97
CA VAL A 412 -10.41 -0.52 12.77
C VAL A 412 -11.41 -0.53 11.63
N VAL A 413 -11.03 0.11 10.53
CA VAL A 413 -11.80 0.15 9.29
C VAL A 413 -11.19 -0.75 8.23
N GLY A 414 -12.05 -1.44 7.48
CA GLY A 414 -11.67 -2.28 6.35
C GLY A 414 -12.10 -1.65 5.02
N ILE A 415 -11.19 -1.55 4.06
CA ILE A 415 -11.42 -0.98 2.73
C ILE A 415 -11.25 -2.11 1.70
N ASN A 416 -12.25 -2.28 0.82
CA ASN A 416 -12.31 -3.40 -0.14
C ASN A 416 -12.24 -4.81 0.51
N VAL A 417 -12.58 -4.94 1.80
CA VAL A 417 -12.51 -6.23 2.52
C VAL A 417 -13.78 -7.07 2.44
N SER A 418 -14.92 -6.46 2.08
CA SER A 418 -16.23 -7.10 2.08
C SER A 418 -16.64 -7.54 0.67
N GLY A 419 -17.29 -8.70 0.58
CA GLY A 419 -17.99 -9.14 -0.63
C GLY A 419 -19.33 -8.43 -0.85
N ASP A 420 -19.73 -7.52 0.04
CA ASP A 420 -20.94 -6.72 -0.11
C ASP A 420 -20.79 -5.70 -1.23
N THR A 421 -21.38 -6.03 -2.38
CA THR A 421 -21.31 -5.23 -3.62
C THR A 421 -21.97 -3.86 -3.52
N ARG A 422 -22.65 -3.56 -2.41
CA ARG A 422 -23.26 -2.24 -2.14
C ARG A 422 -22.25 -1.21 -1.67
N LEU A 423 -21.13 -1.63 -1.09
CA LEU A 423 -20.04 -0.74 -0.69
C LEU A 423 -19.24 -0.30 -1.93
N PRO A 424 -18.86 0.98 -2.04
CA PRO A 424 -18.11 1.46 -3.19
C PRO A 424 -16.69 0.86 -3.20
N VAL A 425 -16.31 0.27 -4.33
CA VAL A 425 -14.95 -0.23 -4.53
C VAL A 425 -14.00 0.95 -4.70
N LYS A 426 -12.94 0.99 -3.91
CA LYS A 426 -11.89 2.02 -4.00
C LYS A 426 -10.71 1.49 -4.82
N ALA A 427 -10.29 2.25 -5.83
CA ALA A 427 -9.19 1.87 -6.71
C ALA A 427 -8.22 3.04 -6.88
N HIS A 428 -6.93 2.72 -6.96
CA HIS A 428 -5.87 3.66 -7.31
C HIS A 428 -5.61 3.55 -8.81
N GLU A 429 -5.86 4.61 -9.57
CA GLU A 429 -5.70 4.65 -11.02
C GLU A 429 -4.30 5.13 -11.42
N PHE A 430 -3.61 4.39 -12.29
CA PHE A 430 -2.27 4.76 -12.78
C PHE A 430 -2.24 5.20 -14.24
N HIS A 431 -3.32 4.96 -15.00
CA HIS A 431 -3.40 5.17 -16.44
C HIS A 431 -2.39 4.36 -17.28
N ASP A 432 -1.75 3.35 -16.69
CA ASP A 432 -0.92 2.38 -17.39
C ASP A 432 -0.93 1.00 -16.69
N THR A 433 -0.24 0.05 -17.30
CA THR A 433 -0.21 -1.35 -16.86
C THR A 433 1.08 -1.76 -16.18
N ARG A 434 1.95 -0.83 -15.79
CA ARG A 434 3.30 -1.14 -15.29
C ARG A 434 3.27 -1.76 -13.89
N TYR A 435 4.32 -2.52 -13.59
CA TYR A 435 4.72 -2.91 -12.25
C TYR A 435 5.22 -1.70 -11.48
N ARG A 436 4.93 -1.66 -10.17
CA ARG A 436 5.40 -0.63 -9.24
C ARG A 436 5.69 -1.24 -7.87
N ARG A 437 6.83 -0.90 -7.29
CA ARG A 437 6.97 -0.86 -5.83
C ARG A 437 6.37 0.46 -5.35
N ILE A 438 5.39 0.41 -4.45
CA ILE A 438 4.63 1.58 -4.02
C ILE A 438 4.50 1.63 -2.50
N GLU A 439 4.67 2.82 -1.94
CA GLU A 439 4.43 3.08 -0.52
C GLU A 439 3.10 3.79 -0.34
N TYR A 440 2.23 3.21 0.47
CA TYR A 440 0.94 3.80 0.85
C TYR A 440 0.95 4.27 2.29
N TRP A 441 0.25 5.35 2.59
CA TRP A 441 -0.06 5.80 3.95
C TRP A 441 -1.35 6.61 3.97
N PHE A 442 -1.89 6.85 5.15
CA PHE A 442 -3.10 7.66 5.31
C PHE A 442 -2.82 9.01 5.96
N ASP A 443 -3.53 10.03 5.50
CA ASP A 443 -3.79 11.24 6.26
C ASP A 443 -5.24 11.20 6.78
N ALA A 444 -5.42 11.14 8.10
CA ALA A 444 -6.72 11.21 8.75
C ALA A 444 -7.04 12.66 9.15
N THR A 445 -8.24 13.15 8.82
CA THR A 445 -8.69 14.52 9.15
C THR A 445 -9.74 14.50 10.26
N SER A 446 -9.66 15.46 11.19
CA SER A 446 -10.64 15.61 12.28
C SER A 446 -12.05 15.90 11.75
N ARG A 447 -13.06 15.30 12.41
CA ARG A 447 -14.49 15.58 12.15
C ARG A 447 -15.05 16.82 12.82
N PHE A 448 -14.24 17.50 13.61
CA PHE A 448 -14.70 18.63 14.41
C PHE A 448 -14.29 19.96 13.79
N ARG A 449 -14.08 20.00 12.47
CA ARG A 449 -13.60 21.19 11.74
C ARG A 449 -14.41 22.43 12.08
N GLU A 450 -15.72 22.31 12.19
CA GLU A 450 -16.64 23.41 12.50
C GLU A 450 -16.54 23.95 13.93
N PHE A 451 -15.89 23.22 14.83
CA PHE A 451 -15.68 23.62 16.22
C PHE A 451 -14.29 24.24 16.48
N LEU A 452 -13.42 24.26 15.47
CA LEU A 452 -12.05 24.71 15.61
C LEU A 452 -11.91 26.18 15.18
N PRO A 453 -11.04 26.96 15.86
CA PRO A 453 -10.80 28.35 15.52
C PRO A 453 -10.22 28.48 14.11
N GLY A 454 -10.61 29.55 13.41
CA GLY A 454 -10.19 29.81 12.03
C GLY A 454 -8.67 29.89 11.82
N GLU A 455 -7.91 30.24 12.86
CA GLU A 455 -6.44 30.27 12.86
C GLU A 455 -5.81 28.89 12.64
N LEU A 456 -6.49 27.80 13.05
CA LEU A 456 -6.04 26.44 12.77
C LEU A 456 -6.42 25.98 11.35
N LEU A 457 -7.47 26.56 10.79
CA LEU A 457 -8.08 26.16 9.52
C LEU A 457 -7.60 26.99 8.33
N THR A 458 -6.81 28.04 8.55
CA THR A 458 -6.30 28.95 7.52
C THR A 458 -4.83 29.28 7.73
N THR A 459 -4.14 29.66 6.67
CA THR A 459 -2.78 30.21 6.71
C THR A 459 -2.70 31.47 5.85
N LEU A 460 -1.74 32.36 6.11
CA LEU A 460 -1.52 33.55 5.29
C LEU A 460 -0.58 33.21 4.12
N GLN A 461 -1.10 33.29 2.90
CA GLN A 461 -0.31 33.17 1.68
C GLN A 461 -0.45 34.45 0.87
N GLY A 462 0.65 35.20 0.71
CA GLY A 462 0.62 36.50 0.02
C GLY A 462 -0.23 37.58 0.71
N GLY A 463 -0.52 37.44 2.00
CA GLY A 463 -1.39 38.35 2.76
C GLY A 463 -2.88 37.96 2.76
N GLU A 464 -3.28 36.95 1.99
CA GLU A 464 -4.63 36.40 1.98
C GLU A 464 -4.74 35.14 2.86
N ARG A 465 -5.86 34.96 3.56
CA ARG A 465 -6.13 33.73 4.32
C ARG A 465 -6.60 32.63 3.38
N VAL A 466 -5.83 31.55 3.30
CA VAL A 466 -6.13 30.37 2.49
C VAL A 466 -6.42 29.17 3.40
N PRO A 467 -7.45 28.34 3.11
CA PRO A 467 -7.75 27.16 3.91
C PRO A 467 -6.59 26.16 3.97
N VAL A 468 -6.34 25.61 5.16
CA VAL A 468 -5.38 24.52 5.39
C VAL A 468 -5.98 23.45 6.28
N GLU A 469 -5.45 22.24 6.17
CA GLU A 469 -5.88 21.09 6.98
C GLU A 469 -4.74 20.44 7.77
N THR A 470 -3.50 20.87 7.56
CA THR A 470 -2.30 20.30 8.22
C THR A 470 -2.39 20.33 9.75
N ASN A 471 -3.06 21.34 10.31
CA ASN A 471 -3.22 21.48 11.76
C ASN A 471 -4.28 20.53 12.35
N ILE A 472 -5.13 19.94 11.52
CA ILE A 472 -6.25 19.06 11.91
C ILE A 472 -6.11 17.64 11.35
N LYS A 473 -4.93 17.33 10.80
CA LYS A 473 -4.57 16.03 10.23
C LYS A 473 -3.60 15.26 11.12
N VAL A 474 -3.68 13.94 11.04
CA VAL A 474 -2.70 13.00 11.57
C VAL A 474 -2.29 12.06 10.46
N THR A 475 -0.98 11.99 10.22
CA THR A 475 -0.37 11.14 9.20
C THR A 475 0.02 9.80 9.80
N GLY A 476 -0.33 8.72 9.11
CA GLY A 476 0.02 7.36 9.45
C GLY A 476 1.41 6.93 8.99
N ALA A 477 1.84 5.75 9.45
CA ALA A 477 3.06 5.12 8.96
C ALA A 477 2.92 4.68 7.49
N ARG A 478 4.05 4.72 6.77
CA ARG A 478 4.15 4.22 5.39
C ARG A 478 4.26 2.71 5.35
N LYS A 479 3.59 2.10 4.36
CA LYS A 479 3.62 0.65 4.10
C LYS A 479 3.88 0.39 2.62
N ALA A 480 4.98 -0.31 2.33
CA ALA A 480 5.30 -0.73 0.98
C ALA A 480 4.44 -1.93 0.54
N THR A 481 4.13 -1.97 -0.75
CA THR A 481 3.53 -3.12 -1.44
C THR A 481 3.92 -3.10 -2.92
N TRP A 482 3.52 -4.12 -3.67
CA TRP A 482 3.87 -4.26 -5.08
C TRP A 482 2.62 -4.36 -5.93
N ILE A 483 2.50 -3.47 -6.91
CA ILE A 483 1.46 -3.51 -7.93
C ILE A 483 1.97 -4.37 -9.08
N PRO A 484 1.31 -5.50 -9.41
CA PRO A 484 1.78 -6.38 -10.47
C PRO A 484 1.56 -5.75 -11.84
N ASN A 485 2.51 -5.93 -12.76
CA ASN A 485 2.35 -5.54 -14.17
C ASN A 485 1.16 -6.30 -14.81
N ALA A 486 0.28 -5.59 -15.53
CA ALA A 486 -0.96 -6.14 -16.09
C ALA A 486 -0.94 -6.28 -17.62
N SER A 487 0.17 -5.94 -18.29
CA SER A 487 0.32 -6.16 -19.73
C SER A 487 1.68 -6.78 -20.04
N PRO A 488 1.77 -7.71 -21.00
CA PRO A 488 3.05 -8.17 -21.53
C PRO A 488 4.01 -7.00 -21.80
N PRO A 489 5.29 -7.10 -21.37
CA PRO A 489 6.32 -6.15 -21.78
C PRO A 489 6.45 -6.08 -23.32
N PRO A 490 7.00 -5.00 -23.88
CA PRO A 490 7.33 -4.95 -25.30
C PRO A 490 8.40 -6.00 -25.66
N ALA A 491 8.42 -6.45 -26.91
CA ALA A 491 9.43 -7.41 -27.38
C ALA A 491 10.87 -6.83 -27.25
N PRO A 492 11.89 -7.66 -26.95
CA PRO A 492 13.26 -7.20 -26.90
C PRO A 492 13.73 -6.80 -28.30
N LYS A 493 14.44 -5.68 -28.40
CA LYS A 493 15.08 -5.23 -29.64
C LYS A 493 16.54 -5.63 -29.59
N VAL A 494 16.83 -6.85 -30.06
CA VAL A 494 18.18 -7.40 -30.10
C VAL A 494 18.95 -6.75 -31.24
N LEU A 495 20.09 -6.12 -30.95
CA LEU A 495 20.95 -5.50 -31.96
C LEU A 495 21.95 -6.49 -32.51
N TYR A 496 22.69 -7.16 -31.63
CA TYR A 496 23.65 -8.21 -31.97
C TYR A 496 24.04 -9.02 -30.72
N VAL A 497 24.60 -10.21 -30.96
CA VAL A 497 25.14 -11.09 -29.92
C VAL A 497 26.63 -11.30 -30.20
N VAL A 498 27.45 -11.25 -29.15
CA VAL A 498 28.89 -11.53 -29.25
C VAL A 498 29.30 -12.60 -28.24
N PRO A 499 30.19 -13.53 -28.61
CA PRO A 499 30.85 -14.40 -27.64
C PRO A 499 31.63 -13.59 -26.61
N THR A 500 31.58 -14.04 -25.36
CA THR A 500 32.37 -13.50 -24.27
C THR A 500 33.20 -14.60 -23.62
N PHE A 501 34.30 -14.19 -23.01
CA PHE A 501 35.23 -15.09 -22.34
C PHE A 501 35.43 -14.59 -20.92
N GLY A 502 35.38 -15.51 -19.96
CA GLY A 502 35.76 -15.25 -18.58
C GLY A 502 37.16 -15.81 -18.32
N TRP A 503 37.99 -15.09 -17.58
CA TRP A 503 39.28 -15.60 -17.12
C TRP A 503 39.31 -15.66 -15.60
N THR A 504 39.75 -16.80 -15.07
CA THR A 504 40.12 -16.95 -13.66
C THR A 504 41.59 -17.37 -13.62
N ARG A 505 42.43 -16.62 -12.91
CA ARG A 505 43.88 -16.88 -12.80
C ARG A 505 44.27 -16.96 -11.34
N GLU A 506 45.03 -17.99 -10.99
CA GLU A 506 45.46 -18.25 -9.62
C GLU A 506 46.89 -18.77 -9.57
N VAL A 507 47.57 -18.50 -8.46
CA VAL A 507 48.89 -19.05 -8.15
C VAL A 507 48.79 -19.75 -6.80
N ASP A 508 49.13 -21.02 -6.76
CA ASP A 508 49.10 -21.80 -5.52
C ASP A 508 50.33 -21.54 -4.63
N GLU A 509 50.33 -22.07 -3.39
CA GLU A 509 51.44 -21.95 -2.43
C GLU A 509 52.77 -22.56 -2.92
N HIS A 510 52.73 -23.37 -3.98
CA HIS A 510 53.88 -24.01 -4.60
C HIS A 510 54.36 -23.28 -5.86
N GLY A 511 53.74 -22.15 -6.21
CA GLY A 511 54.08 -21.36 -7.40
C GLY A 511 53.51 -21.89 -8.71
N THR A 512 52.59 -22.88 -8.67
CA THR A 512 51.86 -23.32 -9.86
C THR A 512 50.86 -22.27 -10.26
N LEU A 513 50.99 -21.76 -11.48
CA LEU A 513 50.02 -20.84 -12.06
C LEU A 513 48.96 -21.61 -12.84
N SER A 514 47.70 -21.36 -12.52
CA SER A 514 46.54 -21.91 -13.21
C SER A 514 45.77 -20.78 -13.89
N SER A 515 45.43 -20.93 -15.18
CA SER A 515 44.58 -20.01 -15.93
C SER A 515 43.42 -20.77 -16.56
N TRP A 516 42.20 -20.36 -16.21
CA TRP A 516 40.97 -20.90 -16.77
C TRP A 516 40.29 -19.88 -17.65
N ARG A 517 40.25 -20.15 -18.96
CA ARG A 517 39.38 -19.44 -19.88
C ARG A 517 38.04 -20.18 -19.95
N ARG A 518 37.02 -19.60 -19.32
CA ARG A 518 35.62 -20.00 -19.44
C ARG A 518 35.07 -19.59 -20.80
N GLY A 519 34.63 -20.57 -21.55
CA GLY A 519 33.84 -20.43 -22.77
C GLY A 519 32.35 -20.41 -22.47
N GLY A 520 31.51 -20.57 -23.51
CA GLY A 520 30.06 -20.60 -23.36
C GLY A 520 29.38 -19.27 -22.97
N GLY A 521 30.15 -18.17 -22.87
CA GLY A 521 29.63 -16.84 -22.59
C GLY A 521 29.10 -16.14 -23.84
N LEU A 522 27.96 -15.47 -23.72
CA LEU A 522 27.38 -14.60 -24.74
C LEU A 522 26.96 -13.28 -24.10
N ARG A 523 27.25 -12.17 -24.77
CA ARG A 523 26.66 -10.86 -24.46
C ARG A 523 25.67 -10.47 -25.54
N VAL A 524 24.44 -10.23 -25.12
CA VAL A 524 23.35 -9.74 -25.98
C VAL A 524 23.28 -8.23 -25.80
N TYR A 525 23.50 -7.46 -26.88
CA TYR A 525 23.25 -6.02 -26.87
C TYR A 525 21.83 -5.70 -27.32
N LEU A 526 21.17 -4.84 -26.55
CA LEU A 526 19.76 -4.47 -26.67
C LEU A 526 19.65 -2.96 -26.91
N ASP A 527 18.69 -2.58 -27.76
CA ASP A 527 18.32 -1.17 -27.96
C ASP A 527 17.70 -0.56 -26.68
N ARG A 528 17.57 0.75 -26.66
CA ARG A 528 16.95 1.55 -25.59
C ARG A 528 15.44 1.25 -25.43
N GLY A 529 14.85 1.76 -24.35
CA GLY A 529 13.47 1.51 -23.96
C GLY A 529 13.32 0.35 -22.97
N TRP A 530 14.31 0.11 -22.10
CA TRP A 530 14.25 -0.96 -21.09
C TRP A 530 13.49 -0.53 -19.83
N ASN A 531 13.07 -1.50 -19.01
CA ASN A 531 12.18 -1.29 -17.86
C ASN A 531 10.83 -0.67 -18.24
N ALA A 532 10.33 -0.94 -19.44
CA ALA A 532 9.07 -0.39 -19.95
C ALA A 532 7.85 -0.88 -19.14
N SER A 533 7.95 -2.08 -18.57
CA SER A 533 6.96 -2.64 -17.63
C SER A 533 7.21 -2.27 -16.17
N GLY A 534 8.24 -1.48 -15.84
CA GLY A 534 8.67 -1.14 -14.47
C GLY A 534 10.05 -1.69 -14.13
N TYR A 535 10.60 -1.31 -12.96
CA TYR A 535 11.89 -1.82 -12.48
C TYR A 535 11.89 -3.34 -12.34
N GLY A 536 13.06 -3.95 -12.56
CA GLY A 536 13.25 -5.40 -12.45
C GLY A 536 12.87 -6.17 -13.71
N GLU A 537 12.69 -5.49 -14.85
CA GLU A 537 12.50 -6.14 -16.15
C GLU A 537 13.80 -6.88 -16.57
N MET A 538 13.67 -8.16 -16.87
CA MET A 538 14.76 -9.09 -17.18
C MET A 538 14.71 -9.57 -18.63
N LEU A 539 15.83 -10.09 -19.14
CA LEU A 539 15.85 -10.80 -20.41
C LEU A 539 15.72 -12.31 -20.16
N ALA A 540 14.68 -12.93 -20.69
CA ALA A 540 14.44 -14.35 -20.59
C ALA A 540 14.93 -15.08 -21.84
N VAL A 541 15.78 -16.09 -21.64
CA VAL A 541 15.99 -17.15 -22.63
C VAL A 541 14.80 -18.10 -22.56
N VAL A 542 14.07 -18.23 -23.66
CA VAL A 542 12.83 -19.03 -23.72
C VAL A 542 13.17 -20.47 -24.04
N LEU A 543 12.59 -21.41 -23.30
CA LEU A 543 12.91 -22.83 -23.32
C LEU A 543 11.64 -23.66 -23.53
N PRO A 544 11.73 -24.86 -24.11
CA PRO A 544 10.60 -25.79 -24.07
C PRO A 544 10.29 -26.18 -22.61
N PRO A 545 9.05 -26.58 -22.29
CA PRO A 545 8.71 -27.09 -20.96
C PRO A 545 9.64 -28.23 -20.54
N ALA A 546 10.01 -28.32 -19.27
CA ALA A 546 10.90 -29.37 -18.78
C ALA A 546 10.45 -30.82 -19.08
N ALA A 547 9.14 -31.05 -19.25
CA ALA A 547 8.56 -32.35 -19.60
C ALA A 547 8.45 -32.59 -21.12
N PHE A 548 8.90 -31.67 -21.96
CA PHE A 548 8.84 -31.79 -23.40
C PHE A 548 9.86 -32.82 -23.91
N ALA A 549 9.39 -33.81 -24.66
CA ALA A 549 10.20 -34.92 -25.18
C ALA A 549 10.22 -35.01 -26.73
N GLY A 550 9.56 -34.08 -27.42
CA GLY A 550 9.49 -34.04 -28.88
C GLY A 550 10.65 -33.26 -29.50
N ASP A 551 10.64 -33.15 -30.83
CA ASP A 551 11.51 -32.24 -31.56
C ASP A 551 10.85 -30.84 -31.61
N PRO A 552 11.47 -29.77 -31.09
CA PRO A 552 10.94 -28.41 -31.19
C PRO A 552 10.70 -27.97 -32.65
N ASP A 553 11.40 -28.54 -33.63
CA ASP A 553 11.24 -28.22 -35.04
C ASP A 553 9.92 -28.72 -35.63
N ALA A 554 9.39 -29.82 -35.09
CA ALA A 554 8.23 -30.52 -35.65
C ALA A 554 7.05 -30.65 -34.69
N THR A 555 7.24 -30.42 -33.38
CA THR A 555 6.25 -30.75 -32.35
C THR A 555 5.79 -29.50 -31.59
N PRO A 556 4.46 -29.31 -31.38
CA PRO A 556 3.37 -30.05 -32.01
C PRO A 556 3.28 -29.75 -33.51
N GLU A 557 2.85 -30.72 -34.32
CA GLU A 557 2.78 -30.60 -35.79
C GLU A 557 1.95 -29.38 -36.25
N SER A 558 0.90 -29.04 -35.52
CA SER A 558 0.03 -27.90 -35.81
C SER A 558 0.66 -26.54 -35.52
N ALA A 559 1.62 -26.47 -34.59
CA ALA A 559 2.27 -25.22 -34.19
C ALA A 559 3.61 -25.49 -33.46
N PRO A 560 4.70 -25.83 -34.18
CA PRO A 560 5.96 -26.26 -33.57
C PRO A 560 6.63 -25.17 -32.70
N TYR A 561 7.37 -25.60 -31.68
CA TYR A 561 8.09 -24.69 -30.77
C TYR A 561 9.25 -23.94 -31.41
N LYS A 562 9.73 -24.34 -32.61
CA LYS A 562 10.89 -23.78 -33.33
C LYS A 562 11.00 -22.26 -33.31
N LYS A 563 9.87 -21.54 -33.39
CA LYS A 563 9.87 -20.07 -33.47
C LYS A 563 9.90 -19.39 -32.09
N TYR A 564 9.77 -20.16 -31.02
CA TYR A 564 9.52 -19.66 -29.68
C TYR A 564 10.56 -20.10 -28.65
N VAL A 565 11.35 -21.14 -28.92
CA VAL A 565 12.29 -21.70 -27.93
C VAL A 565 13.72 -21.69 -28.45
N THR A 566 14.65 -21.61 -27.50
CA THR A 566 16.08 -21.70 -27.72
C THR A 566 16.44 -23.12 -28.11
N GLN A 567 17.33 -23.25 -29.08
CA GLN A 567 17.83 -24.54 -29.55
C GLN A 567 19.35 -24.50 -29.61
N TRP A 568 19.96 -25.66 -29.43
CA TRP A 568 21.38 -25.86 -29.66
C TRP A 568 21.62 -27.12 -30.50
N GLY A 569 22.79 -27.20 -31.09
CA GLY A 569 23.21 -28.36 -31.87
C GLY A 569 24.72 -28.41 -32.00
N ASN A 570 25.24 -29.61 -32.28
CA ASN A 570 26.66 -29.82 -32.48
C ASN A 570 27.18 -29.13 -33.75
N ASP A 571 28.47 -28.80 -33.74
CA ASP A 571 29.17 -28.41 -34.96
C ASP A 571 29.28 -29.62 -35.91
N PRO A 572 28.75 -29.56 -37.14
CA PRO A 572 28.83 -30.69 -38.08
C PRO A 572 30.24 -30.94 -38.61
N ILE A 573 31.18 -30.00 -38.43
CA ILE A 573 32.56 -30.12 -38.91
C ILE A 573 33.36 -31.07 -38.02
N TRP A 574 33.07 -31.10 -36.72
CA TRP A 574 33.87 -31.77 -35.68
C TRP A 574 33.12 -32.93 -35.06
N ASP A 575 33.71 -34.13 -35.09
CA ASP A 575 33.18 -35.30 -34.40
C ASP A 575 33.49 -35.18 -32.91
N SER A 576 32.48 -34.87 -32.10
CA SER A 576 32.62 -34.58 -30.66
C SER A 576 31.38 -35.01 -29.88
N GLY A 577 31.47 -34.95 -28.54
CA GLY A 577 30.33 -35.22 -27.66
C GLY A 577 29.10 -34.39 -28.04
N PHE A 578 27.92 -34.98 -27.94
CA PHE A 578 26.68 -34.27 -28.24
C PHE A 578 26.26 -33.36 -27.10
N VAL A 579 25.71 -32.18 -27.44
CA VAL A 579 24.97 -31.35 -26.50
C VAL A 579 23.88 -32.19 -25.81
N THR A 580 23.67 -31.94 -24.53
CA THR A 580 22.72 -32.71 -23.72
C THR A 580 21.28 -32.39 -24.14
N GLY A 581 20.50 -33.42 -24.49
CA GLY A 581 19.08 -33.25 -24.83
C GLY A 581 18.83 -32.56 -26.19
N ILE A 582 17.54 -32.35 -26.50
CA ILE A 582 17.09 -31.82 -27.81
C ILE A 582 17.09 -30.28 -27.83
N ALA A 583 17.11 -29.65 -26.65
CA ALA A 583 17.17 -28.21 -26.43
C ALA A 583 17.73 -27.95 -25.01
N PRO A 584 18.29 -26.76 -24.74
CA PRO A 584 18.79 -26.44 -23.41
C PRO A 584 17.66 -26.38 -22.37
N ALA A 585 17.99 -26.79 -21.15
CA ALA A 585 17.17 -26.65 -19.96
C ALA A 585 17.62 -25.44 -19.12
N GLN A 586 16.80 -25.02 -18.16
CA GLN A 586 17.14 -23.88 -17.30
C GLN A 586 18.45 -24.10 -16.52
N ALA A 587 18.76 -25.35 -16.14
CA ALA A 587 19.97 -25.71 -15.40
C ALA A 587 21.26 -25.50 -16.21
N ASP A 588 21.16 -25.35 -17.53
CA ASP A 588 22.31 -25.09 -18.40
C ASP A 588 22.71 -23.61 -18.39
N PHE A 589 21.97 -22.75 -17.70
CA PHE A 589 22.23 -21.31 -17.58
C PHE A 589 22.55 -20.93 -16.12
N PRO A 590 23.82 -20.91 -15.70
CA PRO A 590 24.20 -20.69 -14.30
C PRO A 590 23.90 -19.28 -13.78
N ARG A 591 23.68 -18.28 -14.65
CA ARG A 591 23.38 -16.89 -14.28
C ARG A 591 21.89 -16.58 -14.14
N VAL A 592 21.02 -17.60 -14.16
CA VAL A 592 19.58 -17.37 -14.02
C VAL A 592 19.23 -16.79 -12.67
N ARG A 593 18.38 -15.77 -12.65
CA ARG A 593 17.83 -15.21 -11.41
C ARG A 593 16.34 -15.52 -11.31
N THR A 594 16.03 -16.48 -10.45
CA THR A 594 14.66 -16.97 -10.24
C THR A 594 14.04 -16.47 -8.93
N GLN A 595 14.71 -15.56 -8.23
CA GLN A 595 14.26 -14.97 -6.96
C GLN A 595 14.71 -13.51 -6.86
N ALA A 596 14.15 -12.77 -5.89
CA ALA A 596 14.58 -11.42 -5.55
C ALA A 596 16.07 -11.40 -5.17
N ASP A 597 16.81 -10.40 -5.65
CA ASP A 597 18.19 -10.14 -5.23
C ASP A 597 18.20 -8.91 -4.30
N PRO A 598 18.38 -9.11 -2.98
CA PRO A 598 18.36 -8.02 -2.01
C PRO A 598 19.62 -7.14 -2.05
N THR A 599 20.67 -7.56 -2.76
CA THR A 599 21.88 -6.73 -2.93
C THR A 599 21.62 -5.54 -3.85
N GLY A 600 20.66 -5.67 -4.77
CA GLY A 600 20.32 -4.63 -5.74
C GLY A 600 21.34 -4.51 -6.89
N ALA A 601 22.18 -5.51 -7.13
CA ALA A 601 23.20 -5.48 -8.18
C ALA A 601 22.61 -5.30 -9.59
N TRP A 602 21.34 -5.69 -9.79
CA TRP A 602 20.57 -5.55 -11.02
C TRP A 602 20.00 -4.14 -11.26
N LEU A 603 20.07 -3.24 -10.26
CA LEU A 603 19.50 -1.90 -10.40
C LEU A 603 20.27 -1.08 -11.45
N PRO A 604 19.58 -0.40 -12.37
CA PRO A 604 20.26 0.46 -13.34
C PRO A 604 20.81 1.73 -12.66
N PRO A 605 21.78 2.41 -13.28
CA PRO A 605 22.30 3.66 -12.77
C PRO A 605 21.18 4.69 -12.51
N GLY A 606 21.21 5.33 -11.34
CA GLY A 606 20.22 6.33 -10.95
C GLY A 606 18.89 5.77 -10.41
N ALA A 607 18.71 4.45 -10.34
CA ALA A 607 17.57 3.86 -9.63
C ALA A 607 17.68 4.09 -8.11
N PRO A 608 16.57 4.36 -7.40
CA PRO A 608 16.57 4.47 -5.96
C PRO A 608 16.91 3.14 -5.28
N ASP A 609 17.69 3.20 -4.19
CA ASP A 609 18.05 2.01 -3.39
C ASP A 609 16.82 1.24 -2.86
N ALA A 610 15.68 1.90 -2.70
CA ALA A 610 14.43 1.28 -2.27
C ALA A 610 13.90 0.25 -3.28
N GLU A 611 14.25 0.35 -4.57
CA GLU A 611 13.80 -0.58 -5.61
C GLU A 611 14.46 -1.97 -5.51
N LYS A 612 15.53 -2.14 -4.73
CA LYS A 612 16.08 -3.48 -4.44
C LYS A 612 15.11 -4.35 -3.63
N ASP A 613 14.15 -3.73 -2.94
CA ASP A 613 13.09 -4.40 -2.19
C ASP A 613 12.00 -4.93 -3.16
N GLN A 614 12.30 -6.07 -3.77
CA GLN A 614 11.37 -6.82 -4.61
C GLN A 614 10.49 -7.74 -3.76
N ARG A 615 9.32 -8.13 -4.32
CA ARG A 615 8.42 -9.07 -3.66
C ARG A 615 9.18 -10.36 -3.31
N PRO A 616 9.12 -10.82 -2.04
CA PRO A 616 9.82 -12.02 -1.62
C PRO A 616 9.19 -13.28 -2.22
N GLY A 617 10.03 -14.30 -2.42
CA GLY A 617 9.62 -15.61 -2.95
C GLY A 617 10.14 -15.89 -4.36
N PRO A 618 9.90 -17.11 -4.87
CA PRO A 618 10.35 -17.50 -6.20
C PRO A 618 9.53 -16.83 -7.30
N PHE A 619 10.21 -16.51 -8.40
CA PHE A 619 9.59 -15.97 -9.59
C PHE A 619 8.90 -17.05 -10.43
N PRO A 620 7.75 -16.75 -11.06
CA PRO A 620 7.10 -17.68 -11.99
C PRO A 620 7.94 -17.82 -13.27
N VAL A 621 8.68 -18.93 -13.41
CA VAL A 621 9.57 -19.19 -14.56
C VAL A 621 9.16 -20.40 -15.41
N LYS A 622 8.03 -21.04 -15.07
CA LYS A 622 7.53 -22.23 -15.76
C LYS A 622 6.09 -22.04 -16.20
N GLY A 623 5.69 -22.72 -17.28
CA GLY A 623 4.29 -22.76 -17.69
C GLY A 623 3.74 -21.41 -18.21
N LEU A 624 4.60 -20.56 -18.80
CA LEU A 624 4.25 -19.21 -19.22
C LEU A 624 3.73 -19.18 -20.66
N TYR A 625 2.88 -18.19 -20.98
CA TYR A 625 2.28 -18.03 -22.31
C TYR A 625 2.65 -16.66 -22.91
N PRO A 626 3.63 -16.59 -23.85
CA PRO A 626 3.91 -15.36 -24.57
C PRO A 626 2.75 -15.00 -25.51
N PRO A 627 2.45 -13.70 -25.75
CA PRO A 627 1.24 -13.30 -26.49
C PRO A 627 1.19 -13.80 -27.94
N GLY A 628 2.34 -13.92 -28.59
CA GLY A 628 2.48 -14.35 -29.98
C GLY A 628 2.55 -15.87 -30.18
N LEU A 629 2.36 -16.66 -29.11
CA LEU A 629 2.40 -18.11 -29.19
C LEU A 629 1.28 -18.65 -30.11
N GLY A 630 1.61 -19.63 -30.96
CA GLY A 630 0.67 -20.22 -31.91
C GLY A 630 -0.47 -20.95 -31.20
N ARG A 631 -1.70 -20.88 -31.75
CA ARG A 631 -2.83 -21.68 -31.25
C ARG A 631 -2.47 -23.17 -31.37
N GLY A 632 -2.38 -23.85 -30.23
CA GLY A 632 -2.03 -25.28 -30.17
C GLY A 632 -0.59 -25.54 -29.69
N THR A 633 0.28 -24.53 -29.65
CA THR A 633 1.56 -24.61 -28.94
C THR A 633 1.28 -24.55 -27.43
N GLY A 634 1.92 -25.44 -26.66
CA GLY A 634 1.81 -25.43 -25.19
C GLY A 634 2.64 -24.30 -24.55
N PRO A 635 2.64 -24.18 -23.22
CA PRO A 635 3.39 -23.13 -22.53
C PRO A 635 4.90 -23.27 -22.75
N VAL A 636 5.66 -22.27 -22.32
CA VAL A 636 7.13 -22.27 -22.32
C VAL A 636 7.67 -22.09 -20.89
N ASP A 637 8.89 -22.58 -20.69
CA ASP A 637 9.70 -22.26 -19.50
C ASP A 637 10.73 -21.19 -19.88
N ILE A 638 11.34 -20.55 -18.89
CA ILE A 638 12.33 -19.49 -19.14
C ILE A 638 13.56 -19.59 -18.24
N ALA A 639 14.68 -19.08 -18.73
CA ALA A 639 15.89 -18.78 -17.98
C ALA A 639 16.10 -17.25 -17.95
N PRO A 640 15.57 -16.56 -16.92
CA PRO A 640 15.62 -15.09 -16.82
C PRO A 640 16.99 -14.61 -16.32
N HIS A 641 17.51 -13.56 -16.96
CA HIS A 641 18.82 -12.96 -16.70
C HIS A 641 18.70 -11.45 -16.49
N ASP A 642 19.57 -10.90 -15.65
CA ASP A 642 19.63 -9.46 -15.40
C ASP A 642 20.18 -8.69 -16.59
N VAL A 643 19.71 -7.45 -16.74
CA VAL A 643 20.05 -6.56 -17.83
C VAL A 643 20.70 -5.30 -17.27
N PHE A 644 21.85 -4.96 -17.83
CA PHE A 644 22.70 -3.89 -17.35
C PHE A 644 22.82 -2.78 -18.41
N TYR A 645 23.10 -1.57 -17.96
CA TYR A 645 23.29 -0.42 -18.84
C TYR A 645 24.80 -0.17 -19.09
N ASP A 646 25.19 -0.10 -20.35
CA ASP A 646 26.54 0.29 -20.78
C ASP A 646 26.53 1.80 -21.07
N PRO A 647 27.17 2.64 -20.22
CA PRO A 647 27.17 4.09 -20.39
C PRO A 647 28.00 4.57 -21.58
N ASP A 648 29.02 3.79 -21.99
CA ASP A 648 29.91 4.15 -23.09
C ASP A 648 29.21 3.93 -24.43
N ARG A 649 28.55 2.77 -24.58
CA ARG A 649 27.76 2.43 -25.78
C ARG A 649 26.38 3.05 -25.77
N ARG A 650 25.90 3.47 -24.60
CA ARG A 650 24.51 3.90 -24.35
C ARG A 650 23.50 2.85 -24.81
N LEU A 651 23.77 1.60 -24.49
CA LEU A 651 22.94 0.44 -24.81
C LEU A 651 22.69 -0.39 -23.56
N TRP A 652 21.67 -1.24 -23.61
CA TRP A 652 21.50 -2.27 -22.59
C TRP A 652 22.20 -3.55 -23.04
N TYR A 653 22.67 -4.34 -22.08
CA TYR A 653 23.25 -5.64 -22.37
C TYR A 653 22.84 -6.69 -21.34
N CYS A 654 22.83 -7.94 -21.78
CA CYS A 654 22.59 -9.11 -20.94
C CYS A 654 23.72 -10.10 -21.16
N ASP A 655 24.35 -10.54 -20.07
CA ASP A 655 25.35 -11.60 -20.09
C ASP A 655 24.68 -12.94 -19.81
N ILE A 656 24.79 -13.86 -20.77
CA ILE A 656 24.25 -15.22 -20.71
C ILE A 656 25.45 -16.17 -20.70
N GLU A 657 25.53 -17.02 -19.68
CA GLU A 657 26.49 -18.12 -19.65
C GLU A 657 25.74 -19.42 -19.95
N VAL A 658 26.36 -20.29 -20.74
CA VAL A 658 25.79 -21.59 -21.14
C VAL A 658 26.77 -22.69 -20.79
N LYS A 659 26.29 -23.71 -20.07
CA LYS A 659 27.04 -24.91 -19.76
C LYS A 659 27.05 -25.86 -20.96
N LEU A 660 28.23 -26.29 -21.41
CA LEU A 660 28.43 -27.04 -22.66
C LEU A 660 28.68 -28.54 -22.50
N ASP A 661 28.87 -29.02 -21.26
CA ASP A 661 29.30 -30.39 -20.96
C ASP A 661 30.45 -30.87 -21.89
N ALA A 662 30.24 -31.93 -22.69
CA ALA A 662 31.26 -32.54 -23.55
C ALA A 662 31.23 -32.05 -25.01
N ALA A 663 30.39 -31.06 -25.35
CA ALA A 663 30.24 -30.60 -26.72
C ALA A 663 31.37 -29.65 -27.15
N TYR A 664 31.87 -29.86 -28.37
CA TYR A 664 32.92 -29.01 -28.94
C TYR A 664 32.36 -28.00 -29.93
N PHE A 665 32.51 -26.70 -29.63
CA PHE A 665 32.01 -25.60 -30.46
C PHE A 665 30.52 -25.69 -30.87
N PRO A 666 29.59 -26.10 -29.98
CA PRO A 666 28.20 -26.22 -30.38
C PRO A 666 27.60 -24.86 -30.76
N PHE A 667 26.61 -24.89 -31.63
CA PHE A 667 25.85 -23.72 -32.03
C PHE A 667 24.61 -23.57 -31.16
N ILE A 668 24.29 -22.33 -30.76
CA ILE A 668 23.05 -21.99 -30.07
C ILE A 668 22.29 -20.92 -30.86
N ARG A 669 20.98 -21.07 -30.93
CA ARG A 669 20.05 -20.07 -31.46
C ARG A 669 19.14 -19.62 -30.34
N LEU A 670 19.40 -18.44 -29.80
CA LEU A 670 18.65 -17.89 -28.68
C LEU A 670 17.25 -17.45 -29.12
N ALA A 671 16.24 -17.88 -28.36
CA ALA A 671 14.91 -17.29 -28.37
C ALA A 671 14.77 -16.43 -27.11
N LEU A 672 14.54 -15.14 -27.28
CA LEU A 672 14.61 -14.14 -26.23
C LEU A 672 13.27 -13.43 -26.05
N ALA A 673 12.89 -13.16 -24.80
CA ALA A 673 11.72 -12.36 -24.45
C ALA A 673 12.06 -11.44 -23.28
N ARG A 674 11.37 -10.30 -23.16
CA ARG A 674 11.41 -9.51 -21.94
C ARG A 674 10.50 -10.15 -20.91
N TYR A 675 10.92 -10.14 -19.64
CA TYR A 675 10.25 -10.79 -18.54
C TYR A 675 10.09 -9.84 -17.35
N GLN A 676 8.87 -9.72 -16.83
CA GLN A 676 8.57 -8.98 -15.60
C GLN A 676 8.09 -9.98 -14.54
N PRO A 677 8.91 -10.31 -13.52
CA PRO A 677 8.61 -11.36 -12.54
C PRO A 677 7.35 -11.10 -11.72
N ILE A 678 7.02 -9.83 -11.44
CA ILE A 678 5.85 -9.46 -10.65
C ILE A 678 4.78 -8.95 -11.63
N SER A 679 4.10 -9.89 -12.27
CA SER A 679 3.04 -9.65 -13.23
C SER A 679 1.76 -10.41 -12.88
N SER A 680 0.64 -9.91 -13.38
CA SER A 680 -0.62 -10.64 -13.39
C SER A 680 -0.53 -11.82 -14.38
N THR A 681 -1.47 -12.75 -14.23
CA THR A 681 -1.51 -13.96 -15.06
C THR A 681 -1.47 -13.61 -16.56
N ASN A 682 -0.59 -14.27 -17.31
CA ASN A 682 -0.33 -14.05 -18.75
C ASN A 682 0.21 -12.64 -19.14
N ALA A 683 0.70 -11.85 -18.19
CA ALA A 683 1.38 -10.57 -18.45
C ALA A 683 2.91 -10.62 -18.24
N HIS A 684 3.47 -11.79 -17.96
CA HIS A 684 4.88 -11.93 -17.55
C HIS A 684 5.88 -11.77 -18.70
N LEU A 685 5.54 -12.27 -19.89
CA LEU A 685 6.46 -12.37 -21.03
C LEU A 685 6.01 -11.53 -22.21
N SER A 686 6.96 -10.90 -22.89
CA SER A 686 6.74 -10.28 -24.20
C SER A 686 6.56 -11.33 -25.31
N ASN A 687 6.37 -10.85 -26.55
CA ASN A 687 6.61 -11.70 -27.72
C ASN A 687 8.07 -12.16 -27.78
N VAL A 688 8.28 -13.35 -28.34
CA VAL A 688 9.61 -13.95 -28.51
C VAL A 688 10.29 -13.41 -29.77
N VAL A 689 11.58 -13.13 -29.65
CA VAL A 689 12.47 -12.71 -30.74
C VAL A 689 13.62 -13.71 -30.82
N VAL A 690 13.90 -14.21 -32.02
CA VAL A 690 15.00 -15.16 -32.26
C VAL A 690 16.23 -14.38 -32.70
N ALA A 691 17.37 -14.63 -32.06
CA ALA A 691 18.67 -14.06 -32.42
C ALA A 691 19.39 -14.94 -33.46
N ASP A 692 20.46 -14.40 -34.02
CA ASP A 692 21.36 -15.15 -34.92
C ASP A 692 22.02 -16.33 -34.19
N ILE A 693 22.43 -17.32 -34.99
CA ILE A 693 23.10 -18.52 -34.49
C ILE A 693 24.53 -18.17 -34.06
N MET A 694 24.89 -18.54 -32.83
CA MET A 694 26.21 -18.27 -32.25
C MET A 694 26.95 -19.57 -31.94
N ALA A 695 28.23 -19.64 -32.29
CA ALA A 695 29.12 -20.71 -31.84
C ALA A 695 29.56 -20.45 -30.40
N LEU A 696 29.38 -21.44 -29.53
CA LEU A 696 29.81 -21.39 -28.14
C LEU A 696 31.21 -22.00 -28.02
N THR A 697 32.19 -21.21 -27.61
CA THR A 697 33.57 -21.71 -27.53
C THR A 697 33.74 -22.67 -26.36
N ALA A 698 34.54 -23.71 -26.51
CA ALA A 698 34.88 -24.61 -25.42
C ALA A 698 35.79 -23.95 -24.37
N ASP A 699 35.74 -24.47 -23.15
CA ASP A 699 36.61 -24.06 -22.04
C ASP A 699 38.06 -24.51 -22.27
N ARG A 700 39.00 -23.75 -21.73
CA ARG A 700 40.43 -24.09 -21.73
C ARG A 700 41.07 -23.84 -20.39
N TRP A 701 41.85 -24.81 -19.94
CA TRP A 701 42.59 -24.75 -18.70
C TRP A 701 44.08 -24.87 -18.98
N LEU A 702 44.88 -23.97 -18.42
CA LEU A 702 46.34 -23.94 -18.56
C LEU A 702 46.98 -24.01 -17.19
N ASN A 703 47.86 -24.99 -16.99
CA ASN A 703 48.73 -25.08 -15.81
C ASN A 703 50.18 -24.83 -16.20
N VAL A 704 50.86 -24.01 -15.41
CA VAL A 704 52.30 -23.77 -15.49
C VAL A 704 52.90 -24.05 -14.11
N THR A 705 53.60 -25.17 -13.99
CA THR A 705 54.22 -25.63 -12.74
C THR A 705 55.73 -25.38 -12.79
N PRO A 706 56.32 -24.65 -11.83
CA PRO A 706 57.77 -24.52 -11.71
C PRO A 706 58.43 -25.91 -11.55
N ALA A 707 59.55 -26.14 -12.22
CA ALA A 707 60.38 -27.31 -11.96
C ALA A 707 61.46 -27.00 -10.90
N ALA A 708 62.15 -28.03 -10.42
CA ALA A 708 63.27 -27.86 -9.48
C ALA A 708 64.44 -27.04 -10.07
N ASP A 709 64.58 -27.03 -11.39
CA ASP A 709 65.45 -26.09 -12.11
C ASP A 709 64.65 -24.82 -12.38
N SER A 710 65.12 -23.68 -11.86
CA SER A 710 64.43 -22.40 -11.97
C SER A 710 64.26 -21.91 -13.42
N ARG A 711 65.00 -22.49 -14.37
CA ARG A 711 64.83 -22.22 -15.81
C ARG A 711 63.81 -23.11 -16.49
N LYS A 712 63.27 -24.11 -15.78
CA LYS A 712 62.34 -25.08 -16.33
C LYS A 712 60.96 -24.90 -15.73
N MET A 713 59.96 -24.92 -16.60
CA MET A 713 58.56 -24.97 -16.22
C MET A 713 57.87 -26.08 -16.98
N ARG A 714 56.94 -26.77 -16.30
CA ARG A 714 56.03 -27.70 -16.93
C ARG A 714 54.77 -26.97 -17.31
N VAL A 715 54.34 -27.15 -18.55
CA VAL A 715 53.17 -26.50 -19.11
C VAL A 715 52.20 -27.59 -19.55
N ALA A 716 50.93 -27.47 -19.18
CA ALA A 716 49.88 -28.43 -19.54
C ALA A 716 48.58 -27.71 -19.88
N VAL A 717 47.96 -28.09 -20.99
CA VAL A 717 46.71 -27.53 -21.50
C VAL A 717 45.64 -28.62 -21.50
N PHE A 718 44.47 -28.31 -20.95
CA PHE A 718 43.34 -29.20 -20.86
C PHE A 718 42.07 -28.54 -21.41
N GLY A 719 41.15 -29.35 -21.92
CA GLY A 719 39.88 -28.87 -22.43
C GLY A 719 39.11 -29.95 -23.18
N VAL A 720 37.85 -29.66 -23.50
CA VAL A 720 37.07 -30.48 -24.44
C VAL A 720 37.60 -30.24 -25.86
N THR A 721 37.78 -31.31 -26.62
CA THR A 721 38.18 -31.31 -28.05
C THR A 721 37.37 -32.34 -28.84
N TYR A 722 37.56 -32.37 -30.14
CA TYR A 722 37.01 -33.36 -31.06
C TYR A 722 37.91 -34.60 -31.22
N ASP A 723 37.30 -35.72 -31.62
CA ASP A 723 37.98 -36.99 -31.90
C ASP A 723 38.46 -37.09 -33.36
N GLU A 724 37.69 -36.55 -34.30
CA GLU A 724 38.01 -36.49 -35.74
C GLU A 724 37.37 -35.22 -36.37
N SER A 725 37.89 -34.75 -37.51
CA SER A 725 37.28 -33.66 -38.28
C SER A 725 36.88 -34.10 -39.68
N SER A 726 35.82 -33.51 -40.21
CA SER A 726 35.39 -33.71 -41.61
C SER A 726 36.51 -33.38 -42.60
N ALA A 727 37.26 -32.30 -42.36
CA ALA A 727 38.41 -31.88 -43.16
C ALA A 727 39.54 -32.93 -43.16
N HIS A 728 39.89 -33.48 -42.00
CA HIS A 728 40.90 -34.55 -41.91
C HIS A 728 40.44 -35.83 -42.62
N ARG A 729 39.16 -36.20 -42.42
CA ARG A 729 38.55 -37.39 -43.04
C ARG A 729 38.50 -37.27 -44.56
N GLU A 730 38.18 -36.09 -45.08
CA GLU A 730 38.16 -35.78 -46.51
C GLU A 730 39.57 -35.78 -47.09
N ALA A 731 40.51 -35.07 -46.47
CA ALA A 731 41.92 -35.03 -46.88
C ALA A 731 42.55 -36.43 -46.97
N THR A 732 42.32 -37.27 -45.95
CA THR A 732 42.87 -38.63 -45.88
C THR A 732 42.27 -39.57 -46.93
N LYS A 733 41.03 -39.31 -47.37
CA LYS A 733 40.35 -40.06 -48.43
C LYS A 733 40.53 -39.45 -49.82
N GLY A 734 41.14 -38.26 -49.92
CA GLY A 734 41.36 -37.55 -51.17
C GLY A 734 42.27 -38.35 -52.11
N LEU A 735 41.93 -38.37 -53.40
CA LEU A 735 42.75 -39.01 -54.43
C LEU A 735 43.66 -37.97 -55.07
N ALA A 736 44.93 -38.30 -55.29
CA ALA A 736 45.77 -37.50 -56.16
C ALA A 736 45.24 -37.56 -57.60
N LEU A 737 45.19 -36.41 -58.27
CA LEU A 737 44.67 -36.29 -59.63
C LEU A 737 45.66 -35.49 -60.50
N SER A 738 45.89 -35.94 -61.72
CA SER A 738 46.62 -35.17 -62.73
C SER A 738 45.63 -34.54 -63.70
N LEU A 739 45.56 -33.20 -63.70
CA LEU A 739 44.77 -32.44 -64.67
C LEU A 739 45.64 -32.16 -65.90
N VAL A 740 45.12 -32.44 -67.10
CA VAL A 740 45.79 -32.10 -68.35
C VAL A 740 45.03 -30.98 -69.03
N ASP A 741 45.67 -29.82 -69.20
CA ASP A 741 45.14 -28.75 -70.02
C ASP A 741 45.19 -29.18 -71.49
N ARG A 742 44.02 -29.38 -72.11
CA ARG A 742 43.90 -29.88 -73.48
C ARG A 742 44.35 -28.86 -74.55
N LEU A 743 44.50 -27.58 -74.20
CA LEU A 743 44.94 -26.52 -75.11
C LEU A 743 46.45 -26.29 -75.04
N THR A 744 47.05 -26.41 -73.85
CA THR A 744 48.49 -26.15 -73.64
C THR A 744 49.33 -27.43 -73.49
N GLY A 745 48.69 -28.58 -73.23
CA GLY A 745 49.35 -29.86 -72.96
C GLY A 745 50.02 -29.92 -71.58
N GLN A 746 49.88 -28.89 -70.74
CA GLN A 746 50.45 -28.90 -69.40
C GLN A 746 49.71 -29.87 -68.48
N VAL A 747 50.48 -30.62 -67.69
CA VAL A 747 49.97 -31.51 -66.64
C VAL A 747 50.16 -30.79 -65.30
N GLU A 748 49.09 -30.70 -64.54
CA GLU A 748 49.06 -30.20 -63.17
C GLU A 748 48.72 -31.36 -62.23
N ASP A 749 49.66 -31.76 -61.40
CA ASP A 749 49.48 -32.83 -60.41
C ASP A 749 48.94 -32.23 -59.10
N LEU A 750 47.71 -32.59 -58.75
CA LEU A 750 47.05 -32.21 -57.51
C LEU A 750 47.22 -33.30 -56.47
N THR A 751 47.87 -32.97 -55.36
CA THR A 751 47.97 -33.81 -54.17
C THR A 751 47.05 -33.28 -53.07
N PRO A 752 46.26 -34.14 -52.39
CA PRO A 752 45.44 -33.71 -51.26
C PRO A 752 46.27 -32.99 -50.19
N ALA A 753 45.71 -31.93 -49.62
CA ALA A 753 46.31 -31.25 -48.47
C ALA A 753 46.46 -32.20 -47.28
N ARG A 754 47.50 -32.00 -46.46
CA ARG A 754 47.61 -32.67 -45.16
C ARG A 754 46.93 -31.82 -44.11
N VAL A 755 45.92 -32.38 -43.45
CA VAL A 755 45.18 -31.75 -42.35
C VAL A 755 45.45 -32.56 -41.07
N ALA A 756 45.78 -31.88 -39.97
CA ALA A 756 45.94 -32.54 -38.67
C ALA A 756 44.66 -33.27 -38.22
N ASP A 757 44.84 -34.47 -37.64
CA ASP A 757 43.77 -35.29 -37.08
C ASP A 757 43.26 -34.76 -35.73
N ARG A 758 44.07 -33.95 -35.03
CA ARG A 758 43.78 -33.34 -33.73
C ARG A 758 44.22 -31.88 -33.67
N THR A 759 43.79 -31.19 -32.61
CA THR A 759 44.21 -29.81 -32.33
C THR A 759 45.74 -29.69 -32.21
N ILE A 760 46.30 -28.59 -32.72
CA ILE A 760 47.73 -28.30 -32.71
C ILE A 760 47.99 -27.25 -31.65
N VAL A 761 48.75 -27.60 -30.62
CA VAL A 761 49.21 -26.64 -29.61
C VAL A 761 50.67 -26.28 -29.85
N GLU A 762 50.91 -24.99 -30.08
CA GLU A 762 52.23 -24.40 -30.17
C GLU A 762 52.54 -23.61 -28.90
N VAL A 763 53.75 -23.79 -28.38
CA VAL A 763 54.25 -23.08 -27.21
C VAL A 763 55.51 -22.33 -27.61
N TRP A 764 55.67 -21.09 -27.14
CA TRP A 764 56.90 -20.30 -27.30
C TRP A 764 57.04 -19.26 -26.20
N VAL A 765 58.19 -18.58 -26.16
CA VAL A 765 58.43 -17.46 -25.25
C VAL A 765 58.67 -16.20 -26.07
N GLU A 766 58.13 -15.09 -25.59
CA GLU A 766 58.32 -13.76 -26.16
C GLU A 766 59.00 -12.84 -25.15
N ARG A 767 59.79 -11.89 -25.65
CA ARG A 767 60.41 -10.82 -24.88
C ARG A 767 59.80 -9.48 -25.27
N LEU A 768 59.54 -8.61 -24.30
CA LEU A 768 59.05 -7.27 -24.55
C LEU A 768 60.19 -6.32 -24.97
N ASP A 769 60.13 -5.82 -26.20
CA ASP A 769 60.86 -4.63 -26.63
C ASP A 769 60.08 -3.37 -26.24
N ALA A 770 60.43 -2.80 -25.08
CA ALA A 770 59.73 -1.67 -24.48
C ALA A 770 59.64 -0.42 -25.39
N ARG A 771 60.46 -0.33 -26.45
CA ARG A 771 60.43 0.77 -27.42
C ARG A 771 59.14 0.82 -28.24
N TRP A 772 58.44 -0.31 -28.37
CA TRP A 772 57.22 -0.45 -29.19
C TRP A 772 55.94 -0.57 -28.35
N GLY A 773 56.03 -0.39 -27.04
CA GLY A 773 54.89 -0.49 -26.12
C GLY A 773 54.42 -1.93 -25.88
N GLU A 774 53.46 -2.09 -24.96
CA GLU A 774 52.98 -3.41 -24.53
C GLU A 774 52.16 -4.16 -25.60
N ASP A 775 51.51 -3.45 -26.52
CA ASP A 775 50.65 -4.09 -27.52
C ASP A 775 51.43 -4.71 -28.68
N PHE A 776 52.52 -4.05 -29.13
CA PHE A 776 53.26 -4.42 -30.34
C PHE A 776 54.73 -4.81 -30.08
N GLY A 777 55.23 -4.65 -28.85
CA GLY A 777 56.64 -4.88 -28.53
C GLY A 777 57.04 -6.33 -28.28
N TRP A 778 56.12 -7.28 -28.28
CA TRP A 778 56.44 -8.68 -27.99
C TRP A 778 57.09 -9.39 -29.18
N GLN A 779 58.27 -9.98 -28.97
CA GLN A 779 59.05 -10.65 -30.01
C GLN A 779 59.45 -12.07 -29.58
N ARG A 780 59.28 -13.06 -30.48
CA ARG A 780 59.59 -14.47 -30.21
C ARG A 780 61.09 -14.69 -29.97
N VAL A 781 61.41 -15.43 -28.91
CA VAL A 781 62.78 -15.83 -28.55
C VAL A 781 63.12 -17.15 -29.24
N SER A 782 64.25 -17.21 -29.95
CA SER A 782 64.66 -18.39 -30.75
C SER A 782 65.32 -19.50 -29.93
N ASP A 783 65.91 -19.17 -28.77
CA ASP A 783 66.84 -20.05 -28.05
C ASP A 783 66.16 -20.83 -26.90
N VAL A 784 64.85 -21.02 -26.97
CA VAL A 784 64.03 -21.69 -25.95
C VAL A 784 63.88 -23.17 -26.30
N ILE A 785 64.15 -24.05 -25.34
CA ILE A 785 64.01 -25.51 -25.54
C ILE A 785 62.61 -25.94 -25.06
N ILE A 786 61.82 -26.48 -25.98
CA ILE A 786 60.47 -26.97 -25.71
C ILE A 786 60.41 -28.46 -26.01
N THR A 787 60.09 -29.27 -25.00
CA THR A 787 59.96 -30.72 -25.13
C THR A 787 58.53 -31.12 -24.86
N GLN A 788 57.80 -31.51 -25.91
CA GLN A 788 56.46 -32.07 -25.76
C GLN A 788 56.56 -33.48 -25.21
N ARG A 789 55.78 -33.76 -24.16
CA ARG A 789 55.57 -35.09 -23.62
C ARG A 789 54.32 -35.66 -24.29
N ILE A 790 54.40 -36.87 -24.83
CA ILE A 790 53.21 -37.54 -25.37
C ILE A 790 52.43 -38.09 -24.17
N PRO A 791 51.19 -37.66 -23.90
CA PRO A 791 50.36 -38.32 -22.91
C PRO A 791 50.09 -39.76 -23.35
N ALA A 792 50.14 -40.73 -22.43
CA ALA A 792 49.71 -42.10 -22.73
C ALA A 792 48.23 -42.09 -23.16
N PRO A 793 47.85 -42.80 -24.23
CA PRO A 793 46.45 -42.84 -24.65
C PRO A 793 45.68 -43.75 -23.69
N THR A 794 44.94 -43.18 -22.75
CA THR A 794 43.79 -43.88 -22.16
C THR A 794 42.52 -43.29 -22.74
N GLY A 795 42.14 -43.80 -23.91
CA GLY A 795 40.75 -43.77 -24.31
C GLY A 795 39.97 -44.56 -23.26
N THR A 796 39.12 -43.87 -22.50
CA THR A 796 38.23 -44.53 -21.55
C THR A 796 36.80 -44.16 -21.90
N THR A 797 36.24 -44.89 -22.87
CA THR A 797 34.80 -45.16 -22.89
C THR A 797 34.49 -46.07 -21.71
N SER A 798 34.36 -45.53 -20.50
CA SER A 798 33.78 -46.28 -19.39
C SER A 798 33.33 -45.36 -18.26
N HIS A 799 32.03 -45.36 -18.00
CA HIS A 799 31.48 -44.96 -16.70
C HIS A 799 31.91 -45.98 -15.64
N THR A 800 33.16 -45.91 -15.17
CA THR A 800 33.59 -46.66 -13.98
C THR A 800 34.15 -45.68 -12.97
N ARG A 801 33.72 -45.77 -11.71
CA ARG A 801 34.33 -45.08 -10.57
C ARG A 801 35.82 -45.44 -10.51
N VAL A 802 36.67 -44.56 -11.02
CA VAL A 802 38.12 -44.64 -10.83
C VAL A 802 38.42 -44.09 -9.44
N GLY A 803 39.02 -44.92 -8.59
CA GLY A 803 39.54 -44.49 -7.30
C GLY A 803 40.60 -43.42 -7.50
N ILE A 804 40.51 -42.35 -6.71
CA ILE A 804 41.40 -41.19 -6.76
C ILE A 804 42.78 -41.63 -6.25
N GLU A 805 43.63 -42.12 -7.15
CA GLU A 805 45.06 -41.98 -7.00
C GLU A 805 45.49 -40.77 -7.84
N SER A 806 45.95 -39.73 -7.15
CA SER A 806 46.53 -38.54 -7.75
C SER A 806 47.61 -38.95 -8.76
N ILE A 807 47.46 -38.50 -10.02
CA ILE A 807 48.45 -38.59 -11.09
C ILE A 807 49.81 -37.93 -10.68
N PHE A 808 49.87 -37.27 -9.51
CA PHE A 808 51.06 -36.65 -8.93
C PHE A 808 51.67 -37.39 -7.71
N GLY A 809 51.22 -38.60 -7.37
CA GLY A 809 51.87 -39.42 -6.34
C GLY A 809 51.82 -38.86 -4.90
N ARG A 810 50.77 -38.09 -4.56
CA ARG A 810 50.55 -37.58 -3.19
C ARG A 810 49.29 -38.20 -2.57
N PRO A 811 49.32 -38.66 -1.31
CA PRO A 811 48.12 -39.12 -0.62
C PRO A 811 47.23 -37.94 -0.22
N LEU A 812 45.93 -38.01 -0.55
CA LEU A 812 44.90 -37.10 -0.05
C LEU A 812 44.50 -37.53 1.37
N SER A 813 44.63 -36.65 2.36
CA SER A 813 44.06 -36.85 3.69
C SER A 813 42.61 -36.35 3.71
N VAL A 814 41.66 -37.27 3.82
CA VAL A 814 40.24 -36.95 4.02
C VAL A 814 39.98 -36.82 5.52
N GLU A 815 39.70 -35.60 6.00
CA GLU A 815 39.19 -35.41 7.36
C GLU A 815 37.66 -35.49 7.34
N ARG A 816 37.11 -36.52 7.99
CA ARG A 816 35.67 -36.76 8.07
C ARG A 816 35.09 -35.94 9.22
N VAL A 817 34.36 -34.87 8.92
CA VAL A 817 33.55 -34.18 9.93
C VAL A 817 32.20 -34.88 10.03
N GLU A 818 32.01 -35.68 11.08
CA GLU A 818 30.71 -36.30 11.39
C GLU A 818 29.78 -35.25 12.03
N SER A 819 28.66 -34.97 11.38
CA SER A 819 27.55 -34.19 11.95
C SER A 819 26.31 -35.10 12.06
N THR A 820 25.72 -35.14 13.26
CA THR A 820 24.69 -36.10 13.69
C THR A 820 23.24 -35.60 13.52
N ALA A 821 22.93 -34.87 12.44
CA ALA A 821 21.55 -34.47 12.12
C ALA A 821 21.09 -35.09 10.78
N PRO A 822 19.84 -35.57 10.63
CA PRO A 822 19.37 -36.19 9.41
C PRO A 822 19.09 -35.11 8.36
N ILE A 823 20.01 -34.98 7.41
CA ILE A 823 19.98 -34.04 6.28
C ILE A 823 19.34 -34.76 5.07
N GLN A 824 18.26 -34.20 4.52
CA GLN A 824 17.70 -34.61 3.22
C GLN A 824 18.75 -34.33 2.13
N GLU A 825 18.83 -35.19 1.08
CA GLU A 825 19.85 -35.26 0.00
C GLU A 825 20.06 -33.99 -0.87
N HIS A 826 20.17 -32.83 -0.24
CA HIS A 826 20.56 -31.55 -0.78
C HIS A 826 21.49 -30.92 0.25
N ASP A 827 22.78 -31.22 0.17
CA ASP A 827 23.79 -30.34 0.75
C ASP A 827 24.86 -30.05 -0.29
N ALA A 828 24.87 -28.77 -0.66
CA ALA A 828 25.98 -28.12 -1.28
C ALA A 828 27.24 -28.39 -0.46
N ILE A 829 28.31 -28.75 -1.16
CA ILE A 829 29.65 -28.53 -0.63
C ILE A 829 29.77 -27.00 -0.49
N SER A 830 29.58 -26.48 0.72
CA SER A 830 30.03 -25.13 1.06
C SER A 830 31.56 -25.18 1.09
N LEU A 831 32.19 -24.84 -0.04
CA LEU A 831 33.63 -24.61 -0.11
C LEU A 831 33.88 -23.19 0.41
N THR A 832 34.48 -23.10 1.60
CA THR A 832 35.30 -21.94 1.94
C THR A 832 36.37 -21.78 0.85
N PRO A 833 36.63 -20.55 0.36
CA PRO A 833 37.58 -20.33 -0.73
C PRO A 833 38.99 -20.50 -0.18
N SER A 834 39.48 -21.74 -0.20
CA SER A 834 40.90 -21.97 0.05
C SER A 834 41.61 -22.64 -1.12
N HIS A 835 41.03 -23.57 -1.88
CA HIS A 835 41.70 -24.08 -3.08
C HIS A 835 40.70 -24.35 -4.22
N VAL A 836 40.93 -23.76 -5.39
CA VAL A 836 40.18 -24.02 -6.64
C VAL A 836 40.41 -25.44 -7.20
N ILE A 837 41.28 -26.21 -6.56
CA ILE A 837 41.79 -27.48 -7.07
C ILE A 837 41.16 -28.64 -6.29
N ASP A 838 39.89 -28.94 -6.55
CA ASP A 838 39.31 -30.25 -6.20
C ASP A 838 38.39 -30.83 -7.29
N PHE A 839 38.07 -30.08 -8.34
CA PHE A 839 37.32 -30.59 -9.49
C PHE A 839 38.23 -30.83 -10.70
N ILE A 840 39.09 -31.84 -10.62
CA ILE A 840 39.55 -32.51 -11.85
C ILE A 840 38.35 -33.35 -12.33
N HIS A 841 37.40 -32.70 -13.00
CA HIS A 841 36.69 -33.38 -14.09
C HIS A 841 37.78 -33.98 -14.99
N ALA A 842 37.58 -35.18 -15.53
CA ALA A 842 38.52 -35.83 -16.44
C ALA A 842 38.62 -35.05 -17.76
N TRP A 843 39.21 -33.85 -17.73
CA TRP A 843 39.46 -33.02 -18.88
C TRP A 843 40.57 -33.66 -19.70
N GLN A 844 40.36 -33.73 -21.01
CA GLN A 844 41.35 -34.28 -21.92
C GLN A 844 42.59 -33.37 -21.95
N THR A 845 43.77 -33.96 -21.75
CA THR A 845 45.04 -33.26 -21.95
C THR A 845 45.23 -33.02 -23.45
N LEU A 846 45.21 -31.74 -23.86
CA LEU A 846 45.44 -31.33 -25.24
C LEU A 846 46.93 -31.30 -25.56
N TRP A 847 47.73 -30.84 -24.59
CA TRP A 847 49.19 -30.75 -24.71
C TRP A 847 49.85 -30.73 -23.34
N GLU A 848 51.00 -31.39 -23.20
CA GLU A 848 51.85 -31.31 -22.02
C GLU A 848 53.32 -31.30 -22.45
N GLY A 849 54.15 -30.49 -21.79
CA GLY A 849 55.57 -30.40 -22.09
C GLY A 849 56.37 -29.63 -21.06
N ASP A 850 57.70 -29.70 -21.19
CA ASP A 850 58.62 -28.87 -20.42
C ASP A 850 59.18 -27.75 -21.30
N VAL A 851 59.18 -26.52 -20.78
CA VAL A 851 59.78 -25.33 -21.40
C VAL A 851 61.02 -24.96 -20.58
N THR A 852 62.19 -24.92 -21.24
CA THR A 852 63.46 -24.50 -20.63
C THR A 852 63.89 -23.15 -21.20
N LEU A 853 63.99 -22.16 -20.32
CA LEU A 853 64.42 -20.80 -20.61
C LEU A 853 65.97 -20.72 -20.79
N PRO A 854 66.50 -20.02 -21.81
CA PRO A 854 67.94 -19.78 -21.95
C PRO A 854 68.51 -18.87 -20.85
N ASP A 855 69.81 -19.03 -20.54
CA ASP A 855 70.52 -18.30 -19.48
C ASP A 855 70.52 -16.77 -19.67
N ALA A 856 70.39 -16.32 -20.92
CA ALA A 856 70.42 -14.90 -21.29
C ALA A 856 69.13 -14.13 -20.95
N LEU A 857 68.04 -14.80 -20.52
CA LEU A 857 66.74 -14.17 -20.25
C LEU A 857 66.66 -13.48 -18.86
N LEU A 858 67.75 -13.52 -18.08
CA LEU A 858 67.84 -12.96 -16.73
C LEU A 858 68.33 -11.49 -16.71
N ASP A 859 68.28 -10.79 -17.84
CA ASP A 859 68.76 -9.40 -18.02
C ASP A 859 67.80 -8.32 -17.50
N GLY A 860 66.74 -8.71 -16.79
CA GLY A 860 65.70 -7.81 -16.27
C GLY A 860 64.64 -7.40 -17.30
N THR A 861 64.69 -7.93 -18.52
CA THR A 861 63.62 -7.74 -19.51
C THR A 861 62.43 -8.66 -19.23
N ARG A 862 61.22 -8.18 -19.50
CA ARG A 862 59.98 -8.94 -19.27
C ARG A 862 59.80 -10.00 -20.35
N HIS A 863 59.49 -11.21 -19.92
CA HIS A 863 59.25 -12.36 -20.78
C HIS A 863 57.84 -12.90 -20.54
N ARG A 864 57.22 -13.44 -21.58
CA ARG A 864 55.96 -14.17 -21.46
C ARG A 864 56.02 -15.50 -22.18
N LEU A 865 55.53 -16.54 -21.52
CA LEU A 865 55.16 -17.80 -22.16
C LEU A 865 53.88 -17.56 -22.96
N VAL A 866 53.86 -18.00 -24.22
CA VAL A 866 52.66 -17.99 -25.06
C VAL A 866 52.30 -19.42 -25.42
N VAL A 867 51.04 -19.77 -25.21
CA VAL A 867 50.45 -21.04 -25.58
C VAL A 867 49.32 -20.75 -26.55
N ALA A 868 49.43 -21.23 -27.78
CA ALA A 868 48.40 -21.06 -28.81
C ALA A 868 47.94 -22.40 -29.37
N GLU A 869 46.64 -22.54 -29.50
CA GLU A 869 45.97 -23.70 -30.03
C GLU A 869 45.36 -23.38 -31.40
N TYR A 870 45.59 -24.26 -32.36
CA TYR A 870 45.12 -24.14 -33.73
C TYR A 870 44.38 -25.40 -34.18
N GLU A 871 43.36 -25.18 -35.00
CA GLU A 871 42.71 -26.19 -35.82
C GLU A 871 43.13 -26.04 -37.28
N GLU A 872 43.18 -27.16 -38.02
CA GLU A 872 43.37 -27.14 -39.47
C GLU A 872 42.09 -27.52 -40.21
N TYR A 873 41.80 -26.81 -41.29
CA TYR A 873 40.64 -27.05 -42.15
C TYR A 873 41.03 -26.91 -43.63
N LEU A 874 40.30 -27.62 -44.49
CA LEU A 874 40.45 -27.52 -45.93
C LEU A 874 39.92 -26.17 -46.42
N VAL A 875 40.59 -25.59 -47.41
CA VAL A 875 40.17 -24.34 -48.04
C VAL A 875 39.81 -24.62 -49.48
N ASP A 876 38.67 -24.09 -49.91
CA ASP A 876 38.33 -24.10 -51.32
C ASP A 876 39.41 -23.32 -52.10
N ASP A 877 40.04 -23.98 -53.06
CA ASP A 877 40.95 -23.34 -54.00
C ASP A 877 40.15 -22.42 -54.95
N THR A 878 40.77 -21.89 -56.00
CA THR A 878 40.10 -20.93 -56.93
C THR A 878 38.82 -21.45 -57.61
N ARG A 879 38.48 -22.73 -57.44
CA ARG A 879 37.27 -23.38 -57.95
C ARG A 879 36.50 -24.02 -56.78
N PRO A 880 35.22 -23.68 -56.57
CA PRO A 880 34.39 -24.35 -55.58
C PRO A 880 34.24 -25.85 -55.92
N TYR A 881 34.31 -26.73 -54.90
CA TYR A 881 34.07 -28.18 -55.02
C TYR A 881 35.14 -29.00 -55.76
N ASP A 882 36.42 -28.64 -55.62
CA ASP A 882 37.50 -29.44 -56.19
C ASP A 882 37.51 -30.87 -55.62
N LYS A 883 37.66 -31.87 -56.49
CA LYS A 883 37.69 -33.29 -56.11
C LYS A 883 38.92 -33.68 -55.27
N THR A 884 39.92 -32.80 -55.25
CA THR A 884 41.18 -32.96 -54.53
C THR A 884 41.56 -31.60 -53.93
N PRO A 885 41.09 -31.28 -52.72
CA PRO A 885 41.46 -30.04 -52.03
C PRO A 885 42.96 -30.01 -51.79
N THR A 886 43.68 -29.03 -52.32
CA THR A 886 45.16 -29.01 -52.26
C THR A 886 45.72 -28.09 -51.18
N SER A 887 44.87 -27.26 -50.56
CA SER A 887 45.27 -26.32 -49.51
C SER A 887 44.52 -26.51 -48.19
N ALA A 888 45.24 -26.29 -47.08
CA ALA A 888 44.69 -26.24 -45.73
C ALA A 888 45.10 -24.92 -45.06
N LYS A 889 44.23 -24.39 -44.19
CA LYS A 889 44.51 -23.22 -43.35
C LYS A 889 44.32 -23.55 -41.87
N ARG A 890 44.88 -22.67 -41.04
CA ARG A 890 44.77 -22.74 -39.58
C ARG A 890 43.79 -21.71 -39.04
N ARG A 891 43.03 -22.11 -38.02
CA ARG A 891 42.17 -21.24 -37.20
C ARG A 891 42.72 -21.24 -35.78
N LEU A 892 42.89 -20.07 -35.18
CA LEU A 892 43.23 -19.94 -33.77
C LEU A 892 41.99 -20.23 -32.91
N VAL A 893 42.14 -21.12 -31.93
CA VAL A 893 41.08 -21.55 -31.00
C VAL A 893 41.26 -20.90 -29.64
N PHE A 894 42.50 -20.93 -29.15
CA PHE A 894 42.87 -20.45 -27.83
C PHE A 894 44.26 -19.84 -27.91
N VAL A 895 44.44 -18.71 -27.24
CA VAL A 895 45.76 -18.16 -26.96
C VAL A 895 45.76 -17.62 -25.55
N GLU A 896 46.77 -17.99 -24.79
CA GLU A 896 46.99 -17.46 -23.46
C GLU A 896 48.46 -17.09 -23.33
N HIS A 897 48.73 -16.00 -22.61
CA HIS A 897 50.07 -15.60 -22.27
C HIS A 897 50.21 -15.47 -20.76
N ILE A 898 51.36 -15.92 -20.25
CA ILE A 898 51.71 -15.86 -18.83
C ILE A 898 53.06 -15.18 -18.73
N GLU A 899 53.15 -14.12 -17.93
CA GLU A 899 54.43 -13.49 -17.64
C GLU A 899 55.31 -14.46 -16.84
N VAL A 900 56.55 -14.65 -17.30
CA VAL A 900 57.52 -15.54 -16.66
C VAL A 900 58.63 -14.68 -16.05
N SER A 901 58.78 -14.76 -14.73
CA SER A 901 59.73 -13.99 -13.92
C SER A 901 61.02 -14.74 -13.66
#